data_AF-S0DXQ0-F1
#
_entry.id   AF-S0DXQ0-F1
#
_cell.length_a   1.000
_cell.length_b   1.000
_cell.length_c   1.000
_cell.angle_alpha   90.00
_cell.angle_beta   90.00
_cell.angle_gamma   90.00
#
_symmetry.space_group_name_H-M   'P 1'
#
loop_
_entity.id
_entity.type
_entity.pdbx_description
1 polymer ?
#
loop_
_entity_poly.entity_id
_entity_poly.type
_entity_poly.pdbx_seq_one_letter_code
_entity_poly.pdbx_strand_id
1 'polypeptide(L)'
;MFTATYRNLSYVLLLYLSFTTFLFQTASCLAVPSSEDSPNDNAKRADDSGDVYLLGVGKADVTGPVVELNLMGYADLGQVGTGLRQRLYSRAFIVGNPDVPKERFVYFVLDTQSGDTAVRRGILEGIAALGSEYSVYTSDNVAVTGTHSHAGPAGWNNYLMPQISALGFNQQAYQAIVDGAVLSVKRAHESLVKGRLSVGKIRIEDVNINRSLYAYQANPKSERDKYQDEVDKELTMLKFTRDSDSKVTGVLTWFSVHGTSLYMNNTLVAGDNKGVSAYLLEQAVRGTNGATDDFVAGFSQAAVADTTPNVEGAWCEDGSGQQCDFKDATCNGKIDTCHGRGPFWGLNDGGTKSCWEIGRRVFKQADKLYGQMQGGAGVPVTGKSVLGYHSFKNFSDFTFQLPNGTSAKTCAAAFGYSFAAGTTDGPGYFDFKQGDSGEPDASPFWALVSKFLRDPTKEQVACQSPKPILIDAGEITLPYAWAPNIVDIQMLRVGNFFIIVSAPELTTMSSRRWRKSISDEIKDRGGVGIDPIVVAGGPGNTYAHYCTTPEEYDMQRYEGGSTVHGRHSLDAYINLTTSYLGYLLQEKGASKPPTGPAAPDNRKNSISLTTGVVYDNPKIGTKFGDIINDVSKSKFAVGDTISATFVGANPRNNLHLEDTYAAVEKKDGSKWVQVRTDEDWDLVFEWKRLDGLLGSSEVSITWETGWQDAKDVGSGTYRLSYYGDSKTPITGKINAFTGRSTEFTIS
;
A
#
# COMPACT_ATOMS: atom_id res chain seq x y z
N MET A 1 -42.07 50.33 26.15
CA MET A 1 -42.46 50.62 27.54
C MET A 1 -41.19 50.78 28.35
N PHE A 2 -40.99 51.98 28.92
CA PHE A 2 -39.98 52.39 29.93
C PHE A 2 -38.49 52.12 29.61
N THR A 3 -37.63 53.07 29.19
CA THR A 3 -37.04 54.26 29.88
C THR A 3 -36.63 53.95 31.35
N ALA A 4 -35.44 54.24 31.87
CA ALA A 4 -34.53 55.37 31.61
C ALA A 4 -33.16 55.22 32.35
N THR A 5 -32.08 55.76 31.74
CA THR A 5 -31.00 56.69 32.26
C THR A 5 -30.30 56.47 33.62
N TYR A 6 -28.98 56.70 33.81
CA TYR A 6 -28.20 57.97 33.76
C TYR A 6 -26.66 57.64 33.72
N ARG A 7 -25.80 58.22 32.83
CA ARG A 7 -25.00 59.50 32.90
C ARG A 7 -23.85 59.48 33.93
N ASN A 8 -22.62 60.00 33.77
CA ASN A 8 -21.92 61.01 32.93
C ASN A 8 -20.38 60.68 32.97
N LEU A 9 -19.42 61.20 32.19
CA LEU A 9 -18.95 62.58 31.93
C LEU A 9 -17.86 62.50 30.80
N SER A 10 -18.00 63.17 29.63
CA SER A 10 -17.32 64.43 29.20
C SER A 10 -15.79 64.27 28.90
N TYR A 11 -15.18 64.60 27.74
CA TYR A 11 -15.27 65.73 26.79
C TYR A 11 -14.74 65.29 25.38
N VAL A 12 -15.48 65.48 24.27
CA VAL A 12 -15.42 66.58 23.26
C VAL A 12 -14.03 66.71 22.57
N LEU A 13 -13.80 66.23 21.34
CA LEU A 13 -14.24 66.65 19.98
C LEU A 13 -13.17 67.53 19.27
N LEU A 14 -13.06 67.37 17.94
CA LEU A 14 -12.42 68.21 16.90
C LEU A 14 -11.00 67.76 16.49
N LEU A 15 -10.61 67.59 15.21
CA LEU A 15 -11.23 67.93 13.92
C LEU A 15 -10.49 67.21 12.76
N TYR A 16 -11.27 66.59 11.88
CA TYR A 16 -11.16 66.41 10.43
C TYR A 16 -9.82 66.60 9.66
N LEU A 17 -9.39 65.50 9.01
CA LEU A 17 -9.26 65.30 7.54
C LEU A 17 -8.78 66.44 6.61
N SER A 18 -7.75 66.07 5.84
CA SER A 18 -7.54 66.27 4.39
C SER A 18 -6.43 67.23 3.91
N PHE A 19 -5.85 66.84 2.76
CA PHE A 19 -4.93 67.56 1.84
C PHE A 19 -3.40 67.31 1.91
N THR A 20 -2.99 66.29 1.14
CA THR A 20 -2.05 66.32 0.00
C THR A 20 -0.68 67.03 0.07
N THR A 21 0.34 66.23 -0.31
CA THR A 21 1.44 66.46 -1.28
C THR A 21 2.72 67.23 -0.89
N PHE A 22 3.83 66.47 -0.93
CA PHE A 22 5.11 66.70 -1.66
C PHE A 22 6.00 67.91 -1.31
N LEU A 23 7.21 67.66 -0.77
CA LEU A 23 8.54 67.80 -1.43
C LEU A 23 9.70 67.88 -0.39
N PHE A 24 10.72 67.01 -0.57
CA PHE A 24 12.20 67.26 -0.55
C PHE A 24 12.84 68.11 0.57
N GLN A 25 14.06 67.90 1.11
CA GLN A 25 15.15 66.91 1.04
C GLN A 25 16.27 67.41 1.99
N THR A 26 17.09 66.52 2.57
CA THR A 26 18.48 66.73 3.11
C THR A 26 18.62 67.58 4.41
N ALA A 27 19.59 67.42 5.32
CA ALA A 27 20.95 66.84 5.35
C ALA A 27 21.33 66.52 6.84
N SER A 28 21.92 65.37 7.17
CA SER A 28 23.37 65.08 7.34
C SER A 28 23.98 65.28 8.75
N CYS A 29 24.44 64.14 9.30
CA CYS A 29 25.65 63.86 10.11
C CYS A 29 25.89 64.49 11.51
N LEU A 30 26.14 63.61 12.50
CA LEU A 30 27.33 63.51 13.41
C LEU A 30 27.10 62.32 14.42
N ALA A 31 27.74 61.15 14.24
CA ALA A 31 28.85 60.53 15.03
C ALA A 31 28.53 60.22 16.54
N VAL A 32 28.20 58.97 16.97
CA VAL A 32 29.04 57.76 17.35
C VAL A 32 29.83 57.93 18.68
N PRO A 33 30.03 56.94 19.61
CA PRO A 33 29.79 55.47 19.59
C PRO A 33 29.14 54.84 20.87
N SER A 34 28.65 53.59 20.76
CA SER A 34 28.93 52.56 21.78
C SER A 34 28.90 51.17 21.17
N SER A 35 30.01 50.47 21.37
CA SER A 35 30.42 49.16 20.88
C SER A 35 29.64 47.98 21.46
N GLU A 36 29.26 47.10 20.54
CA GLU A 36 29.39 45.63 20.55
C GLU A 36 28.75 44.80 21.68
N ASP A 37 27.72 44.04 21.28
CA ASP A 37 27.73 42.58 21.40
C ASP A 37 27.08 41.99 20.14
N SER A 38 27.87 41.27 19.33
CA SER A 38 27.39 40.55 18.14
C SER A 38 26.97 39.13 18.51
N PRO A 39 25.73 38.69 18.24
CA PRO A 39 25.45 37.30 17.99
C PRO A 39 25.93 36.98 16.57
N ASN A 40 26.68 35.90 16.46
CA ASN A 40 27.21 35.33 15.23
C ASN A 40 26.03 34.83 14.36
N ASP A 41 25.44 35.73 13.57
CA ASP A 41 24.28 35.47 12.72
C ASP A 41 24.76 34.89 11.39
N ASN A 42 25.03 33.58 11.39
CA ASN A 42 25.22 32.78 10.18
C ASN A 42 24.17 31.65 10.10
N ALA A 43 22.97 31.88 10.63
CA ALA A 43 21.80 31.14 10.20
C ALA A 43 21.37 31.73 8.85
N LYS A 44 21.96 31.24 7.75
CA LYS A 44 21.36 31.42 6.43
C LYS A 44 19.91 30.95 6.54
N ARG A 45 18.95 31.89 6.47
CA ARG A 45 17.56 31.57 6.13
C ARG A 45 17.61 30.60 4.95
N ALA A 46 16.97 29.45 5.10
CA ALA A 46 16.73 28.56 3.98
C ALA A 46 16.16 29.39 2.82
N ASP A 47 16.71 29.17 1.63
CA ASP A 47 16.09 29.66 0.39
C ASP A 47 14.63 29.16 0.37
N ASP A 48 13.68 29.99 -0.04
CA ASP A 48 12.26 29.65 -0.13
C ASP A 48 12.02 28.47 -1.11
N SER A 49 13.07 27.99 -1.80
CA SER A 49 13.09 26.81 -2.68
C SER A 49 13.34 25.45 -1.97
N GLY A 50 13.77 25.42 -0.70
CA GLY A 50 14.14 24.19 0.01
C GLY A 50 15.57 23.68 -0.27
N ASP A 51 15.95 22.57 0.37
CA ASP A 51 17.29 21.98 0.22
C ASP A 51 17.41 21.05 -1.00
N VAL A 52 18.64 20.92 -1.50
CA VAL A 52 18.97 20.03 -2.63
C VAL A 52 19.30 18.63 -2.12
N TYR A 53 18.68 17.64 -2.74
CA TYR A 53 18.87 16.22 -2.50
C TYR A 53 19.32 15.50 -3.78
N LEU A 54 19.84 14.29 -3.63
CA LEU A 54 20.00 13.34 -4.72
C LEU A 54 18.74 12.47 -4.80
N LEU A 55 18.02 12.56 -5.91
CA LEU A 55 16.70 11.97 -6.11
C LEU A 55 16.74 10.95 -7.24
N GLY A 56 16.12 9.80 -7.04
CA GLY A 56 16.01 8.75 -8.05
C GLY A 56 14.66 8.06 -7.97
N VAL A 57 14.09 7.73 -9.11
CA VAL A 57 12.81 7.00 -9.20
C VAL A 57 12.91 5.87 -10.22
N GLY A 58 12.20 4.78 -9.96
CA GLY A 58 12.17 3.64 -10.86
C GLY A 58 10.93 2.79 -10.68
N LYS A 59 10.47 2.20 -11.77
CA LYS A 59 9.31 1.31 -11.84
C LYS A 59 9.71 0.03 -12.56
N ALA A 60 9.21 -1.13 -12.12
CA ALA A 60 9.36 -2.40 -12.81
C ALA A 60 8.23 -3.37 -12.44
N ASP A 61 7.90 -4.28 -13.34
CA ASP A 61 6.88 -5.30 -13.21
C ASP A 61 7.24 -6.33 -12.12
N VAL A 62 6.28 -6.64 -11.25
CA VAL A 62 6.36 -7.68 -10.20
C VAL A 62 5.23 -8.70 -10.34
N THR A 63 4.55 -8.74 -11.48
CA THR A 63 3.40 -9.62 -11.73
C THR A 63 3.83 -11.08 -11.68
N GLY A 64 3.42 -11.77 -10.63
CA GLY A 64 3.61 -13.21 -10.49
C GLY A 64 2.65 -14.04 -11.36
N PRO A 65 2.53 -15.34 -11.07
CA PRO A 65 1.56 -16.23 -11.72
C PRO A 65 0.12 -15.69 -11.68
N VAL A 66 -0.49 -15.49 -12.84
CA VAL A 66 -1.86 -14.93 -12.94
C VAL A 66 -2.96 -16.00 -12.95
N VAL A 67 -2.59 -17.28 -12.89
CA VAL A 67 -3.53 -18.41 -12.85
C VAL A 67 -3.15 -19.46 -11.83
N GLU A 68 -4.13 -20.23 -11.36
CA GLU A 68 -3.97 -21.47 -10.56
C GLU A 68 -3.21 -21.31 -9.24
N LEU A 69 -2.96 -20.07 -8.81
CA LEU A 69 -2.50 -19.72 -7.48
C LEU A 69 -3.63 -18.99 -6.76
N ASN A 70 -3.72 -19.19 -5.46
CA ASN A 70 -4.58 -18.38 -4.62
C ASN A 70 -4.17 -16.90 -4.71
N LEU A 71 -5.12 -15.98 -4.55
CA LEU A 71 -4.81 -14.55 -4.38
C LEU A 71 -4.56 -14.24 -2.90
N MET A 72 -3.59 -13.39 -2.62
CA MET A 72 -3.15 -13.07 -1.27
C MET A 72 -4.04 -12.00 -0.64
N GLY A 73 -4.59 -12.27 0.54
CA GLY A 73 -5.30 -11.26 1.34
C GLY A 73 -6.51 -11.81 2.06
N TYR A 74 -7.51 -12.26 1.30
CA TYR A 74 -8.79 -12.75 1.84
C TYR A 74 -8.71 -14.10 2.56
N ALA A 75 -7.62 -14.84 2.40
CA ALA A 75 -7.44 -16.18 2.94
C ALA A 75 -8.54 -17.19 2.51
N ASP A 76 -9.11 -16.96 1.33
CA ASP A 76 -10.18 -17.76 0.74
C ASP A 76 -9.62 -18.81 -0.22
N LEU A 77 -9.81 -20.10 0.05
CA LEU A 77 -9.26 -21.17 -0.80
C LEU A 77 -9.88 -21.23 -2.20
N GLY A 78 -11.07 -20.65 -2.39
CA GLY A 78 -11.77 -20.58 -3.67
C GLY A 78 -11.27 -19.44 -4.56
N GLN A 79 -10.61 -18.42 -4.01
CA GLN A 79 -10.08 -17.28 -4.72
C GLN A 79 -8.78 -17.61 -5.47
N VAL A 80 -8.92 -18.40 -6.53
CA VAL A 80 -7.82 -18.85 -7.38
C VAL A 80 -7.74 -17.97 -8.62
N GLY A 81 -6.53 -17.51 -8.96
CA GLY A 81 -6.27 -16.71 -10.15
C GLY A 81 -6.76 -17.37 -11.43
N THR A 82 -7.42 -16.59 -12.29
CA THR A 82 -7.93 -16.99 -13.61
C THR A 82 -7.45 -16.08 -14.73
N GLY A 83 -6.62 -15.07 -14.43
CA GLY A 83 -6.22 -14.10 -15.42
C GLY A 83 -5.67 -12.81 -14.83
N LEU A 84 -5.57 -11.79 -15.67
CA LEU A 84 -4.95 -10.51 -15.40
C LEU A 84 -5.88 -9.39 -15.90
N ARG A 85 -6.16 -8.43 -15.02
CA ARG A 85 -6.81 -7.16 -15.37
C ARG A 85 -5.82 -6.00 -15.35
N GLN A 86 -4.82 -6.05 -14.48
CA GLN A 86 -3.79 -5.02 -14.41
C GLN A 86 -2.47 -5.60 -13.89
N ARG A 87 -1.38 -5.31 -14.60
CA ARG A 87 -0.02 -5.59 -14.12
C ARG A 87 0.27 -4.95 -12.75
N LEU A 88 1.07 -5.64 -11.96
CA LEU A 88 1.54 -5.23 -10.64
C LEU A 88 2.95 -4.65 -10.77
N TYR A 89 3.25 -3.56 -10.06
CA TYR A 89 4.57 -2.93 -10.13
C TYR A 89 5.25 -2.73 -8.78
N SER A 90 6.58 -2.79 -8.80
CA SER A 90 7.44 -2.16 -7.80
C SER A 90 7.75 -0.73 -8.23
N ARG A 91 7.55 0.23 -7.33
CA ARG A 91 7.94 1.64 -7.49
C ARG A 91 8.93 2.03 -6.41
N ALA A 92 10.17 2.30 -6.80
CA ALA A 92 11.28 2.64 -5.92
C ALA A 92 11.53 4.15 -5.91
N PHE A 93 11.68 4.72 -4.71
CA PHE A 93 11.99 6.14 -4.49
C PHE A 93 13.28 6.24 -3.69
N ILE A 94 14.30 6.87 -4.28
CA ILE A 94 15.60 7.08 -3.65
C ILE A 94 15.74 8.55 -3.29
N VAL A 95 16.11 8.79 -2.04
CA VAL A 95 16.47 10.12 -1.52
C VAL A 95 17.85 10.00 -0.89
N GLY A 96 18.76 10.89 -1.25
CA GLY A 96 20.13 10.92 -0.75
C GLY A 96 20.64 12.32 -0.47
N ASN A 97 21.63 12.41 0.40
CA ASN A 97 22.40 13.62 0.62
C ASN A 97 23.43 13.77 -0.53
N PRO A 98 23.45 14.90 -1.27
CA PRO A 98 24.39 15.09 -2.37
C PRO A 98 25.84 15.25 -1.89
N ASP A 99 26.04 15.66 -0.62
CA ASP A 99 27.35 15.93 -0.02
C ASP A 99 27.90 14.70 0.72
N VAL A 100 27.03 13.75 1.10
CA VAL A 100 27.39 12.56 1.90
C VAL A 100 26.82 11.30 1.23
N PRO A 101 27.57 10.64 0.33
CA PRO A 101 27.03 9.54 -0.50
C PRO A 101 26.40 8.37 0.25
N LYS A 102 26.85 8.10 1.48
CA LYS A 102 26.31 7.04 2.37
C LYS A 102 24.95 7.38 2.99
N GLU A 103 24.59 8.66 3.04
CA GLU A 103 23.32 9.14 3.58
C GLU A 103 22.26 9.07 2.49
N ARG A 104 21.55 7.95 2.47
CA ARG A 104 20.57 7.63 1.44
C ARG A 104 19.55 6.66 1.99
N PHE A 105 18.33 6.68 1.48
CA PHE A 105 17.37 5.60 1.67
C PHE A 105 16.61 5.29 0.38
N VAL A 106 15.99 4.10 0.37
CA VAL A 106 15.06 3.63 -0.65
C VAL A 106 13.73 3.31 0.04
N TYR A 107 12.65 3.84 -0.51
CA TYR A 107 11.29 3.48 -0.13
C TYR A 107 10.61 2.80 -1.32
N PHE A 108 10.23 1.54 -1.16
CA PHE A 108 9.47 0.80 -2.17
C PHE A 108 7.97 0.84 -1.88
N VAL A 109 7.19 1.04 -2.94
CA VAL A 109 5.75 0.74 -2.98
C VAL A 109 5.56 -0.42 -3.96
N LEU A 110 5.24 -1.59 -3.43
CA LEU A 110 4.95 -2.80 -4.21
C LEU A 110 3.44 -2.96 -4.36
N ASP A 111 2.94 -3.27 -5.56
CA ASP A 111 1.55 -3.69 -5.78
C ASP A 111 1.31 -5.13 -5.26
N THR A 112 1.59 -5.34 -3.98
CA THR A 112 1.46 -6.60 -3.23
C THR A 112 0.69 -6.34 -1.94
N GLN A 113 0.26 -7.42 -1.27
CA GLN A 113 -0.43 -7.33 0.01
C GLN A 113 0.44 -6.69 1.12
N SER A 114 1.76 -6.93 1.13
CA SER A 114 2.69 -6.39 2.12
C SER A 114 4.13 -6.49 1.60
N GLY A 115 5.09 -5.92 2.35
CA GLY A 115 6.51 -6.02 2.01
C GLY A 115 7.17 -7.38 2.32
N ASP A 116 6.69 -8.11 3.32
CA ASP A 116 7.20 -9.37 3.92
C ASP A 116 8.73 -9.57 4.16
N THR A 117 9.08 -10.28 5.25
CA THR A 117 10.46 -10.61 5.63
C THR A 117 11.24 -11.35 4.54
N ALA A 118 10.61 -12.32 3.86
CA ALA A 118 11.25 -13.12 2.83
C ALA A 118 11.58 -12.27 1.60
N VAL A 119 10.59 -11.49 1.14
CA VAL A 119 10.73 -10.59 -0.02
C VAL A 119 11.79 -9.52 0.27
N ARG A 120 11.75 -8.83 1.42
CA ARG A 120 12.77 -7.85 1.78
C ARG A 120 14.18 -8.45 1.82
N ARG A 121 14.33 -9.68 2.35
CA ARG A 121 15.61 -10.38 2.34
C ARG A 121 16.10 -10.67 0.92
N GLY A 122 15.23 -11.17 0.05
CA GLY A 122 15.54 -11.41 -1.36
C GLY A 122 15.95 -10.14 -2.09
N ILE A 123 15.25 -9.03 -1.85
CA ILE A 123 15.59 -7.72 -2.42
C ILE A 123 16.98 -7.26 -1.97
N LEU A 124 17.29 -7.35 -0.67
CA LEU A 124 18.62 -6.97 -0.16
C LEU A 124 19.74 -7.85 -0.75
N GLU A 125 19.51 -9.16 -0.86
CA GLU A 125 20.44 -10.10 -1.52
C GLU A 125 20.63 -9.74 -3.01
N GLY A 126 19.54 -9.44 -3.72
CA GLY A 126 19.57 -9.06 -5.13
C GLY A 126 20.25 -7.72 -5.39
N ILE A 127 20.00 -6.71 -4.53
CA ILE A 127 20.68 -5.42 -4.58
C ILE A 127 22.18 -5.60 -4.36
N ALA A 128 22.58 -6.40 -3.37
CA ALA A 128 23.99 -6.69 -3.13
C ALA A 128 24.65 -7.38 -4.34
N ALA A 129 23.92 -8.22 -5.06
CA ALA A 129 24.39 -8.90 -6.27
C ALA A 129 24.59 -7.96 -7.48
N LEU A 130 24.01 -6.76 -7.49
CA LEU A 130 24.23 -5.77 -8.56
C LEU A 130 25.65 -5.17 -8.55
N GLY A 131 26.38 -5.28 -7.43
CA GLY A 131 27.77 -4.84 -7.31
C GLY A 131 27.99 -3.72 -6.29
N SER A 132 29.25 -3.30 -6.13
CA SER A 132 29.67 -2.40 -5.05
C SER A 132 29.04 -1.00 -5.10
N GLU A 133 28.60 -0.53 -6.27
CA GLU A 133 27.90 0.76 -6.43
C GLU A 133 26.55 0.79 -5.67
N TYR A 134 25.97 -0.38 -5.41
CA TYR A 134 24.71 -0.57 -4.71
C TYR A 134 24.88 -0.85 -3.21
N SER A 135 26.12 -0.95 -2.71
CA SER A 135 26.44 -1.29 -1.30
C SER A 135 25.93 -0.28 -0.27
N VAL A 136 25.56 0.93 -0.71
CA VAL A 136 24.91 1.94 0.13
C VAL A 136 23.54 1.50 0.64
N TYR A 137 22.87 0.58 -0.06
CA TYR A 137 21.56 0.08 0.30
C TYR A 137 21.70 -1.14 1.21
N THR A 138 21.25 -0.99 2.45
CA THR A 138 21.36 -1.96 3.54
C THR A 138 20.02 -2.13 4.24
N SER A 139 19.94 -2.99 5.25
CA SER A 139 18.74 -3.12 6.07
C SER A 139 18.30 -1.79 6.70
N ASP A 140 19.24 -0.89 6.99
CA ASP A 140 18.96 0.38 7.68
C ASP A 140 18.10 1.34 6.88
N ASN A 141 18.28 1.32 5.57
CA ASN A 141 17.80 2.37 4.70
C ASN A 141 17.01 1.84 3.50
N VAL A 142 16.68 0.56 3.48
CA VAL A 142 15.73 -0.04 2.53
C VAL A 142 14.43 -0.38 3.26
N ALA A 143 13.36 0.32 2.88
CA ALA A 143 12.00 0.10 3.34
C ALA A 143 11.16 -0.51 2.23
N VAL A 144 10.53 -1.66 2.49
CA VAL A 144 9.71 -2.38 1.52
C VAL A 144 8.26 -2.36 1.97
N THR A 145 7.38 -1.62 1.29
CA THR A 145 5.95 -1.53 1.65
C THR A 145 5.04 -2.08 0.54
N GLY A 146 3.91 -2.67 0.92
CA GLY A 146 2.86 -3.06 -0.02
C GLY A 146 1.77 -1.99 -0.15
N THR A 147 1.12 -1.92 -1.32
CA THR A 147 -0.16 -1.20 -1.48
C THR A 147 -1.32 -1.91 -0.81
N HIS A 148 -1.09 -3.11 -0.29
CA HIS A 148 -2.09 -3.93 0.36
C HIS A 148 -3.25 -4.32 -0.57
N SER A 149 -2.94 -4.61 -1.85
CA SER A 149 -3.88 -5.24 -2.79
C SER A 149 -4.18 -6.68 -2.35
N HIS A 150 -5.46 -7.03 -2.34
CA HIS A 150 -5.96 -8.40 -2.10
C HIS A 150 -6.17 -9.19 -3.40
N ALA A 151 -5.71 -8.66 -4.54
CA ALA A 151 -5.84 -9.24 -5.87
C ALA A 151 -4.48 -9.58 -6.52
N GLY A 152 -3.43 -9.79 -5.71
CA GLY A 152 -2.13 -10.26 -6.18
C GLY A 152 -1.91 -11.75 -5.91
N PRO A 153 -1.03 -12.46 -6.65
CA PRO A 153 -0.76 -13.86 -6.40
C PRO A 153 -0.13 -14.12 -5.02
N ALA A 154 -0.50 -15.24 -4.41
CA ALA A 154 -0.03 -15.66 -3.10
C ALA A 154 1.28 -16.46 -3.11
N GLY A 155 1.75 -16.82 -1.89
CA GLY A 155 2.80 -17.81 -1.70
C GLY A 155 4.23 -17.26 -1.61
N TRP A 156 4.44 -16.03 -1.17
CA TRP A 156 5.79 -15.43 -1.06
C TRP A 156 6.16 -15.00 0.37
N ASN A 157 5.26 -15.20 1.33
CA ASN A 157 5.46 -14.81 2.72
C ASN A 157 6.48 -15.69 3.44
N ASN A 158 7.18 -15.16 4.43
CA ASN A 158 8.15 -15.93 5.23
C ASN A 158 7.52 -16.87 6.24
N TYR A 159 6.37 -16.53 6.82
CA TYR A 159 5.76 -17.31 7.91
C TYR A 159 4.61 -18.18 7.40
N LEU A 160 4.33 -19.29 8.10
CA LEU A 160 3.34 -20.27 7.62
C LEU A 160 1.91 -19.70 7.56
N MET A 161 1.49 -18.88 8.52
CA MET A 161 0.08 -18.47 8.63
C MET A 161 -0.48 -17.85 7.35
N PRO A 162 0.16 -16.85 6.70
CA PRO A 162 -0.28 -16.35 5.40
C PRO A 162 -0.13 -17.34 4.23
N GLN A 163 0.72 -18.37 4.37
CA GLN A 163 0.92 -19.38 3.31
C GLN A 163 -0.18 -20.44 3.27
N ILE A 164 -1.02 -20.57 4.31
CA ILE A 164 -2.00 -21.67 4.40
C ILE A 164 -2.99 -21.63 3.22
N SER A 165 -3.62 -20.48 2.95
CA SER A 165 -4.55 -20.33 1.82
C SER A 165 -3.82 -20.40 0.47
N ALA A 166 -2.55 -20.00 0.43
CA ALA A 166 -1.67 -20.10 -0.72
C ALA A 166 -1.27 -21.54 -1.08
N LEU A 167 -1.61 -22.51 -0.23
CA LEU A 167 -1.11 -23.89 -0.31
C LEU A 167 0.43 -23.96 -0.26
N GLY A 168 1.05 -23.03 0.49
CA GLY A 168 2.50 -22.98 0.70
C GLY A 168 3.23 -21.87 -0.05
N PHE A 169 4.55 -21.99 -0.10
CA PHE A 169 5.44 -21.04 -0.76
C PHE A 169 5.57 -21.38 -2.25
N ASN A 170 5.44 -20.36 -3.10
CA ASN A 170 5.55 -20.41 -4.53
C ASN A 170 6.78 -19.60 -4.98
N GLN A 171 7.82 -20.32 -5.42
CA GLN A 171 9.08 -19.70 -5.83
C GLN A 171 8.93 -18.72 -7.00
N GLN A 172 8.02 -18.98 -7.95
CA GLN A 172 7.83 -18.14 -9.12
C GLN A 172 7.19 -16.78 -8.74
N ALA A 173 6.18 -16.80 -7.86
CA ALA A 173 5.58 -15.58 -7.32
C ALA A 173 6.59 -14.75 -6.52
N TYR A 174 7.33 -15.41 -5.61
CA TYR A 174 8.38 -14.76 -4.83
C TYR A 174 9.47 -14.13 -5.72
N GLN A 175 9.96 -14.88 -6.71
CA GLN A 175 11.06 -14.42 -7.56
C GLN A 175 10.64 -13.25 -8.46
N ALA A 176 9.41 -13.24 -8.98
CA ALA A 176 8.88 -12.11 -9.75
C ALA A 176 8.90 -10.80 -8.95
N ILE A 177 8.51 -10.86 -7.67
CA ILE A 177 8.55 -9.70 -6.77
C ILE A 177 9.99 -9.24 -6.52
N VAL A 178 10.90 -10.17 -6.21
CA VAL A 178 12.29 -9.85 -5.92
C VAL A 178 12.98 -9.24 -7.15
N ASP A 179 12.88 -9.88 -8.31
CA ASP A 179 13.55 -9.44 -9.53
C ASP A 179 13.02 -8.08 -9.99
N GLY A 180 11.70 -7.89 -9.97
CA GLY A 180 11.07 -6.61 -10.29
C GLY A 180 11.49 -5.51 -9.32
N ALA A 181 11.51 -5.76 -8.01
CA ALA A 181 11.97 -4.76 -7.04
C ALA A 181 13.48 -4.44 -7.17
N VAL A 182 14.32 -5.42 -7.48
CA VAL A 182 15.75 -5.19 -7.76
C VAL A 182 15.91 -4.35 -9.04
N LEU A 183 15.10 -4.61 -10.06
CA LEU A 183 15.10 -3.83 -11.31
C LEU A 183 14.61 -2.40 -11.09
N SER A 184 13.56 -2.18 -10.28
CA SER A 184 13.03 -0.84 -10.02
C SER A 184 14.03 0.02 -9.25
N VAL A 185 14.73 -0.52 -8.25
CA VAL A 185 15.79 0.23 -7.53
C VAL A 185 17.05 0.42 -8.37
N LYS A 186 17.35 -0.53 -9.27
CA LYS A 186 18.41 -0.33 -10.26
C LYS A 186 18.10 0.88 -11.14
N ARG A 187 16.91 0.92 -11.74
CA ARG A 187 16.43 2.07 -12.54
C ARG A 187 16.45 3.37 -11.73
N ALA A 188 16.04 3.33 -10.47
CA ALA A 188 16.06 4.48 -9.59
C ALA A 188 17.47 4.96 -9.21
N HIS A 189 18.43 4.04 -9.05
CA HIS A 189 19.83 4.38 -8.81
C HIS A 189 20.46 4.98 -10.06
N GLU A 190 20.21 4.39 -11.23
CA GLU A 190 20.75 4.85 -12.52
C GLU A 190 20.15 6.19 -12.97
N SER A 191 18.98 6.58 -12.44
CA SER A 191 18.32 7.87 -12.68
C SER A 191 18.66 8.96 -11.64
N LEU A 192 19.61 8.71 -10.72
CA LEU A 192 19.94 9.66 -9.64
C LEU A 192 20.35 11.03 -10.18
N VAL A 193 19.66 12.06 -9.72
CA VAL A 193 19.86 13.45 -10.14
C VAL A 193 19.67 14.42 -8.98
N LYS A 194 20.30 15.60 -9.04
CA LYS A 194 20.04 16.66 -8.07
C LYS A 194 18.61 17.19 -8.25
N GLY A 195 17.93 17.38 -7.13
CA GLY A 195 16.56 17.87 -7.11
C GLY A 195 16.12 18.33 -5.74
N ARG A 196 14.88 18.81 -5.67
CA ARG A 196 14.23 19.31 -4.46
C ARG A 196 12.96 18.54 -4.16
N LEU A 197 12.67 18.45 -2.86
CA LEU A 197 11.45 17.83 -2.35
C LEU A 197 10.50 18.90 -1.84
N SER A 198 9.20 18.69 -2.06
CA SER A 198 8.14 19.49 -1.45
C SER A 198 6.99 18.59 -1.02
N VAL A 199 6.26 19.02 0.00
CA VAL A 199 5.14 18.28 0.57
C VAL A 199 3.84 19.04 0.35
N GLY A 200 2.83 18.32 -0.12
CA GLY A 200 1.47 18.81 -0.24
C GLY A 200 0.51 17.89 0.50
N LYS A 201 -0.64 18.44 0.88
CA LYS A 201 -1.71 17.70 1.55
C LYS A 201 -3.04 18.06 0.92
N ILE A 202 -3.89 17.06 0.72
CA ILE A 202 -5.25 17.28 0.24
C ILE A 202 -6.21 16.34 0.95
N ARG A 203 -7.40 16.84 1.26
CA ARG A 203 -8.49 16.02 1.79
C ARG A 203 -9.22 15.30 0.67
N ILE A 204 -9.51 14.02 0.85
CA ILE A 204 -10.25 13.18 -0.08
C ILE A 204 -11.51 12.67 0.62
N GLU A 205 -12.65 13.03 0.06
CA GLU A 205 -13.96 12.56 0.54
C GLU A 205 -14.40 11.33 -0.24
N ASP A 206 -15.30 10.56 0.36
CA ASP A 206 -16.03 9.47 -0.33
C ASP A 206 -15.14 8.40 -0.98
N VAL A 207 -14.08 8.00 -0.28
CA VAL A 207 -13.17 6.91 -0.72
C VAL A 207 -12.90 5.86 0.35
N ASN A 208 -13.19 6.17 1.61
CA ASN A 208 -12.97 5.27 2.73
C ASN A 208 -14.00 5.52 3.85
N ILE A 209 -14.37 4.46 4.57
CA ILE A 209 -15.10 4.53 5.84
C ILE A 209 -14.45 3.60 6.87
N ASN A 210 -14.85 3.68 8.14
CA ASN A 210 -14.31 2.80 9.19
C ASN A 210 -15.12 1.48 9.24
N ARG A 211 -14.47 0.33 9.02
CA ARG A 211 -15.12 -1.00 9.04
C ARG A 211 -15.27 -1.61 10.44
N SER A 212 -14.67 -0.97 11.44
CA SER A 212 -14.69 -1.36 12.85
C SER A 212 -14.99 -0.17 13.76
N LEU A 213 -15.97 0.65 13.36
CA LEU A 213 -16.34 1.89 14.04
C LEU A 213 -16.68 1.67 15.53
N TYR A 214 -17.27 0.54 15.89
CA TYR A 214 -17.51 0.18 17.29
C TYR A 214 -16.21 0.12 18.12
N ALA A 215 -15.14 -0.46 17.57
CA ALA A 215 -13.83 -0.50 18.22
C ALA A 215 -13.19 0.88 18.27
N TYR A 216 -13.25 1.66 17.19
CA TYR A 216 -12.77 3.04 17.17
C TYR A 216 -13.43 3.89 18.27
N GLN A 217 -14.74 3.70 18.52
CA GLN A 217 -15.49 4.44 19.53
C GLN A 217 -15.07 4.13 20.98
N ALA A 218 -14.34 3.02 21.22
CA ALA A 218 -13.77 2.70 22.52
C ALA A 218 -12.59 3.61 22.89
N ASN A 219 -11.92 4.23 21.91
CA ASN A 219 -10.91 5.25 22.19
C ASN A 219 -11.51 6.42 22.99
N PRO A 220 -10.72 7.06 23.89
CA PRO A 220 -11.20 8.15 24.74
C PRO A 220 -11.90 9.25 23.94
N LYS A 221 -13.10 9.65 24.38
CA LYS A 221 -13.88 10.69 23.70
C LYS A 221 -13.09 11.99 23.53
N SER A 222 -12.32 12.39 24.55
CA SER A 222 -11.46 13.58 24.51
C SER A 222 -10.34 13.51 23.46
N GLU A 223 -9.93 12.31 23.05
CA GLU A 223 -9.00 12.11 21.95
C GLU A 223 -9.74 12.13 20.61
N ARG A 224 -10.88 11.42 20.51
CA ARG A 224 -11.69 11.38 19.28
C ARG A 224 -12.17 12.76 18.85
N ASP A 225 -12.58 13.60 19.81
CA ASP A 225 -13.05 14.97 19.56
C ASP A 225 -11.97 15.91 18.96
N LYS A 226 -10.69 15.47 18.90
CA LYS A 226 -9.60 16.21 18.21
C LYS A 226 -9.60 16.01 16.70
N TYR A 227 -10.35 15.03 16.20
CA TYR A 227 -10.38 14.66 14.79
C TYR A 227 -11.78 14.87 14.23
N GLN A 228 -11.85 15.32 12.98
CA GLN A 228 -13.11 15.54 12.29
C GLN A 228 -13.80 14.21 11.92
N ASP A 229 -13.02 13.17 11.60
CA ASP A 229 -13.50 11.92 11.03
C ASP A 229 -12.94 10.69 11.76
N GLU A 230 -13.66 9.58 11.65
CA GLU A 230 -13.28 8.27 12.20
C GLU A 230 -12.31 7.49 11.33
N VAL A 231 -11.88 8.07 10.21
CA VAL A 231 -10.79 7.61 9.34
C VAL A 231 -9.90 8.77 8.95
N ASP A 232 -8.68 8.50 8.48
CA ASP A 232 -7.83 9.53 7.91
C ASP A 232 -8.28 9.87 6.47
N LYS A 233 -8.67 11.13 6.27
CA LYS A 233 -9.13 11.69 4.98
C LYS A 233 -8.06 12.48 4.25
N GLU A 234 -6.90 12.71 4.86
CA GLU A 234 -5.81 13.49 4.27
C GLU A 234 -4.84 12.59 3.49
N LEU A 235 -4.67 12.85 2.20
CA LEU A 235 -3.55 12.35 1.41
C LEU A 235 -2.36 13.29 1.57
N THR A 236 -1.21 12.76 1.96
CA THR A 236 0.07 13.49 1.96
C THR A 236 0.88 13.08 0.74
N MET A 237 1.40 14.05 -0.01
CA MET A 237 2.22 13.84 -1.21
C MET A 237 3.61 14.45 -1.03
N LEU A 238 4.65 13.67 -1.29
CA LEU A 238 6.03 14.10 -1.43
C LEU A 238 6.38 14.16 -2.93
N LYS A 239 6.67 15.35 -3.44
CA LYS A 239 6.95 15.60 -4.87
C LYS A 239 8.45 15.72 -5.12
N PHE A 240 8.96 14.99 -6.11
CA PHE A 240 10.36 14.93 -6.51
C PHE A 240 10.59 15.82 -7.75
N THR A 241 11.25 16.96 -7.58
CA THR A 241 11.47 17.93 -8.68
C THR A 241 12.94 17.96 -9.04
N ARG A 242 13.28 17.72 -10.31
CA ARG A 242 14.66 17.77 -10.81
C ARG A 242 15.13 19.21 -10.98
N ASP A 243 16.35 19.50 -10.52
CA ASP A 243 16.88 20.87 -10.52
C ASP A 243 17.24 21.38 -11.92
N SER A 244 17.68 20.51 -12.82
CA SER A 244 18.24 20.91 -14.12
C SER A 244 17.22 21.56 -15.05
N ASP A 245 15.93 21.23 -14.89
CA ASP A 245 14.86 21.68 -15.77
C ASP A 245 13.50 21.86 -15.07
N SER A 246 13.46 21.74 -13.73
CA SER A 246 12.24 21.86 -12.91
C SER A 246 11.13 20.84 -13.25
N LYS A 247 11.45 19.78 -13.98
CA LYS A 247 10.48 18.70 -14.25
C LYS A 247 10.29 17.83 -13.01
N VAL A 248 9.06 17.38 -12.78
CA VAL A 248 8.76 16.40 -11.73
C VAL A 248 9.14 15.01 -12.22
N THR A 249 9.98 14.30 -11.46
CA THR A 249 10.38 12.91 -11.75
C THR A 249 9.46 11.91 -11.09
N GLY A 250 8.81 12.27 -9.98
CA GLY A 250 7.84 11.38 -9.36
C GLY A 250 7.13 12.00 -8.18
N VAL A 251 6.12 11.28 -7.70
CA VAL A 251 5.42 11.58 -6.46
C VAL A 251 5.30 10.32 -5.63
N LEU A 252 5.44 10.47 -4.32
CA LEU A 252 5.17 9.42 -3.33
C LEU A 252 4.08 9.90 -2.39
N THR A 253 3.01 9.13 -2.26
CA THR A 253 1.83 9.50 -1.47
C THR A 253 1.56 8.50 -0.36
N TRP A 254 0.94 8.99 0.73
CA TRP A 254 0.39 8.20 1.83
C TRP A 254 -1.08 8.54 1.99
N PHE A 255 -1.93 7.53 1.87
CA PHE A 255 -3.38 7.68 2.06
C PHE A 255 -4.01 6.38 2.55
N SER A 256 -5.01 6.47 3.41
CA SER A 256 -5.64 5.33 4.08
C SER A 256 -6.86 4.81 3.32
N VAL A 257 -6.71 3.74 2.53
CA VAL A 257 -7.84 3.01 1.96
C VAL A 257 -7.41 1.58 1.63
N HIS A 258 -8.07 0.58 2.21
CA HIS A 258 -7.72 -0.84 2.06
C HIS A 258 -7.85 -1.30 0.61
N GLY A 259 -6.93 -2.17 0.15
CA GLY A 259 -6.90 -2.67 -1.23
C GLY A 259 -7.86 -3.85 -1.44
N THR A 260 -9.13 -3.62 -1.10
CA THR A 260 -10.24 -4.58 -1.10
C THR A 260 -11.45 -4.06 -1.86
N SER A 261 -11.21 -3.21 -2.86
CA SER A 261 -12.30 -2.77 -3.75
C SER A 261 -12.72 -3.88 -4.72
N LEU A 262 -11.76 -4.72 -5.13
CA LEU A 262 -12.05 -6.01 -5.74
C LEU A 262 -12.44 -6.98 -4.64
N TYR A 263 -13.63 -7.55 -4.73
CA TYR A 263 -14.19 -8.42 -3.71
C TYR A 263 -13.52 -9.79 -3.66
N MET A 264 -13.81 -10.55 -2.60
CA MET A 264 -13.30 -11.91 -2.41
C MET A 264 -13.58 -12.87 -3.57
N ASN A 265 -14.67 -12.65 -4.34
CA ASN A 265 -15.01 -13.46 -5.50
C ASN A 265 -14.28 -13.04 -6.80
N ASN A 266 -13.47 -11.97 -6.78
CA ASN A 266 -12.59 -11.63 -7.89
C ASN A 266 -11.48 -12.68 -8.06
N THR A 267 -11.20 -13.05 -9.30
CA THR A 267 -10.15 -14.02 -9.65
C THR A 267 -9.10 -13.46 -10.61
N LEU A 268 -9.19 -12.18 -10.98
CA LEU A 268 -8.23 -11.53 -11.87
C LEU A 268 -7.17 -10.79 -11.08
N VAL A 269 -5.90 -10.94 -11.48
CA VAL A 269 -4.79 -10.22 -10.86
C VAL A 269 -4.87 -8.72 -11.17
N ALA A 270 -4.73 -7.88 -10.14
CA ALA A 270 -4.74 -6.43 -10.25
C ALA A 270 -4.12 -5.70 -9.04
N GLY A 271 -3.68 -4.46 -9.24
CA GLY A 271 -3.13 -3.60 -8.18
C GLY A 271 -4.18 -2.93 -7.28
N ASP A 272 -5.45 -3.31 -7.43
CA ASP A 272 -6.62 -2.73 -6.76
C ASP A 272 -6.68 -1.18 -6.88
N ASN A 273 -7.38 -0.49 -5.97
CA ASN A 273 -7.62 0.95 -6.07
C ASN A 273 -6.35 1.81 -6.08
N LYS A 274 -5.28 1.37 -5.39
CA LYS A 274 -3.96 2.04 -5.38
C LYS A 274 -3.24 1.88 -6.72
N GLY A 275 -3.28 0.68 -7.30
CA GLY A 275 -2.74 0.40 -8.63
C GLY A 275 -3.45 1.24 -9.71
N VAL A 276 -4.78 1.34 -9.65
CA VAL A 276 -5.58 2.23 -10.51
C VAL A 276 -5.15 3.69 -10.33
N SER A 277 -5.02 4.17 -9.08
CA SER A 277 -4.61 5.55 -8.81
C SER A 277 -3.24 5.90 -9.39
N ALA A 278 -2.27 4.98 -9.22
CA ALA A 278 -0.92 5.12 -9.75
C ALA A 278 -0.92 5.14 -11.28
N TYR A 279 -1.61 4.18 -11.89
CA TYR A 279 -1.76 4.09 -13.34
C TYR A 279 -2.37 5.37 -13.93
N LEU A 280 -3.48 5.85 -13.38
CA LEU A 280 -4.15 7.05 -13.88
C LEU A 280 -3.27 8.30 -13.78
N LEU A 281 -2.55 8.48 -12.66
CA LEU A 281 -1.64 9.63 -12.51
C LEU A 281 -0.45 9.55 -13.47
N GLU A 282 0.16 8.37 -13.63
CA GLU A 282 1.25 8.14 -14.59
C GLU A 282 0.80 8.41 -16.03
N GLN A 283 -0.44 8.05 -16.40
CA GLN A 283 -0.98 8.38 -17.72
C GLN A 283 -1.28 9.88 -17.86
N ALA A 284 -1.88 10.52 -16.86
CA ALA A 284 -2.32 11.92 -16.94
C ALA A 284 -1.16 12.91 -17.15
N VAL A 285 0.01 12.62 -16.59
CA VAL A 285 1.18 13.50 -16.69
C VAL A 285 2.10 13.16 -17.87
N ARG A 286 1.92 12.00 -18.50
CA ARG A 286 2.76 11.54 -19.61
C ARG A 286 2.72 12.52 -20.78
N GLY A 287 3.89 12.91 -21.29
CA GLY A 287 4.00 13.85 -22.41
C GLY A 287 3.66 15.31 -22.07
N THR A 288 3.33 15.62 -20.81
CA THR A 288 3.20 17.00 -20.36
C THR A 288 4.57 17.65 -20.18
N ASN A 289 4.65 18.98 -20.29
CA ASN A 289 5.92 19.69 -20.13
C ASN A 289 6.45 19.68 -18.68
N GLY A 290 5.59 19.41 -17.69
CA GLY A 290 5.91 19.50 -16.27
C GLY A 290 6.42 18.21 -15.62
N ALA A 291 6.32 17.07 -16.30
CA ALA A 291 6.81 15.77 -15.83
C ALA A 291 7.89 15.21 -16.74
N THR A 292 8.70 14.29 -16.24
CA THR A 292 9.62 13.51 -17.07
C THR A 292 8.90 12.33 -17.73
N ASP A 293 9.47 11.81 -18.82
CA ASP A 293 8.87 10.68 -19.55
C ASP A 293 8.88 9.38 -18.72
N ASP A 294 9.83 9.27 -17.79
CA ASP A 294 10.02 8.19 -16.82
C ASP A 294 9.36 8.47 -15.45
N PHE A 295 8.34 9.34 -15.41
CA PHE A 295 7.66 9.70 -14.18
C PHE A 295 7.07 8.49 -13.44
N VAL A 296 7.24 8.44 -12.11
CA VAL A 296 6.72 7.37 -11.25
C VAL A 296 5.75 7.90 -10.19
N ALA A 297 4.57 7.29 -10.08
CA ALA A 297 3.58 7.63 -9.05
C ALA A 297 3.42 6.53 -8.00
N GLY A 298 3.92 6.76 -6.79
CA GLY A 298 3.79 5.83 -5.66
C GLY A 298 2.57 6.14 -4.80
N PHE A 299 1.67 5.17 -4.64
CA PHE A 299 0.53 5.27 -3.73
C PHE A 299 0.68 4.30 -2.57
N SER A 300 1.43 4.73 -1.54
CA SER A 300 1.64 3.93 -0.34
C SER A 300 0.41 3.93 0.54
N GLN A 301 0.24 2.85 1.29
CA GLN A 301 -0.74 2.76 2.35
C GLN A 301 -0.33 3.58 3.56
N ALA A 302 -1.32 3.97 4.36
CA ALA A 302 -1.13 4.64 5.65
C ALA A 302 -1.82 3.84 6.77
N ALA A 303 -2.86 4.40 7.40
CA ALA A 303 -3.65 3.70 8.42
C ALA A 303 -4.69 2.82 7.74
N VAL A 304 -4.33 1.59 7.37
CA VAL A 304 -5.15 0.76 6.49
C VAL A 304 -6.06 -0.23 7.23
N ALA A 305 -5.76 -0.55 8.49
CA ALA A 305 -6.29 -1.72 9.18
C ALA A 305 -7.80 -1.70 9.44
N ASP A 306 -8.37 -0.53 9.73
CA ASP A 306 -9.79 -0.35 10.04
C ASP A 306 -10.51 0.50 8.98
N THR A 307 -9.88 0.73 7.84
CA THR A 307 -10.48 1.46 6.71
C THR A 307 -10.97 0.50 5.65
N THR A 308 -12.03 0.86 4.94
CA THR A 308 -12.54 0.08 3.81
C THR A 308 -12.89 1.00 2.63
N PRO A 309 -12.64 0.57 1.38
CA PRO A 309 -13.12 1.27 0.18
C PRO A 309 -14.62 1.08 -0.08
N ASN A 310 -15.29 0.23 0.69
CA ASN A 310 -16.69 -0.12 0.53
C ASN A 310 -17.59 0.94 1.19
N VAL A 311 -17.61 2.13 0.57
CA VAL A 311 -18.17 3.36 1.11
C VAL A 311 -19.69 3.39 1.29
N GLU A 312 -20.44 2.45 0.70
CA GLU A 312 -21.89 2.35 0.91
C GLU A 312 -22.26 1.64 2.23
N GLY A 313 -21.26 1.18 2.98
CA GLY A 313 -21.44 0.52 4.28
C GLY A 313 -21.60 -1.00 4.17
N ALA A 314 -21.76 -1.64 5.32
CA ALA A 314 -21.93 -3.08 5.42
C ALA A 314 -23.41 -3.46 5.59
N TRP A 315 -23.87 -4.41 4.77
CA TRP A 315 -25.28 -4.77 4.66
C TRP A 315 -25.47 -6.28 4.57
N CYS A 316 -26.63 -6.71 5.04
CA CYS A 316 -27.05 -8.11 5.00
C CYS A 316 -27.53 -8.54 3.62
N GLU A 317 -26.96 -9.64 3.15
CA GLU A 317 -27.27 -10.30 1.87
C GLU A 317 -28.15 -11.54 2.04
N ASP A 318 -28.81 -11.65 3.18
CA ASP A 318 -29.79 -12.69 3.52
C ASP A 318 -31.23 -12.35 3.05
N GLY A 319 -31.38 -11.26 2.29
CA GLY A 319 -32.66 -10.75 1.80
C GLY A 319 -33.36 -9.76 2.74
N SER A 320 -32.84 -9.52 3.95
CA SER A 320 -33.40 -8.54 4.89
C SER A 320 -33.21 -7.08 4.46
N GLY A 321 -32.12 -6.80 3.72
CA GLY A 321 -31.74 -5.43 3.33
C GLY A 321 -31.38 -4.54 4.52
N GLN A 322 -31.07 -5.12 5.68
CA GLN A 322 -30.65 -4.38 6.88
C GLN A 322 -29.14 -4.12 6.87
N GLN A 323 -28.71 -3.09 7.59
CA GLN A 323 -27.29 -2.92 7.89
C GLN A 323 -26.85 -4.04 8.83
N CYS A 324 -25.60 -4.47 8.68
CA CYS A 324 -25.04 -5.45 9.61
C CYS A 324 -25.04 -4.94 11.05
N ASP A 325 -25.04 -5.87 12.00
CA ASP A 325 -24.91 -5.52 13.41
C ASP A 325 -23.63 -4.71 13.66
N PHE A 326 -23.79 -3.61 14.39
CA PHE A 326 -22.73 -2.64 14.60
C PHE A 326 -21.55 -3.18 15.41
N LYS A 327 -21.78 -4.12 16.32
CA LYS A 327 -20.78 -4.62 17.28
C LYS A 327 -20.03 -5.81 16.76
N ASP A 328 -20.74 -6.75 16.13
CA ASP A 328 -20.19 -8.05 15.74
C ASP A 328 -20.14 -8.27 14.22
N ALA A 329 -20.65 -7.31 13.43
CA ALA A 329 -20.72 -7.37 11.96
C ALA A 329 -21.50 -8.58 11.44
N THR A 330 -22.54 -9.02 12.14
CA THR A 330 -23.37 -10.15 11.71
C THR A 330 -24.71 -9.75 11.11
N CYS A 331 -25.31 -10.71 10.41
CA CYS A 331 -26.67 -10.72 9.90
C CYS A 331 -27.39 -11.92 10.51
N ASN A 332 -28.39 -11.66 11.35
CA ASN A 332 -29.07 -12.71 12.12
C ASN A 332 -28.08 -13.62 12.88
N GLY A 333 -26.99 -13.03 13.41
CA GLY A 333 -25.96 -13.73 14.16
C GLY A 333 -24.96 -14.51 13.31
N LYS A 334 -24.95 -14.36 11.97
CA LYS A 334 -23.97 -14.97 11.07
C LYS A 334 -23.11 -13.93 10.36
N ILE A 335 -21.83 -14.22 10.17
CA ILE A 335 -20.89 -13.29 9.53
C ILE A 335 -20.89 -13.40 7.99
N ASP A 336 -21.16 -14.59 7.46
CA ASP A 336 -21.04 -14.96 6.04
C ASP A 336 -21.93 -14.17 5.07
N THR A 337 -22.93 -13.47 5.59
CA THR A 337 -23.90 -12.67 4.83
C THR A 337 -23.77 -11.18 5.07
N CYS A 338 -22.81 -10.73 5.90
CA CYS A 338 -22.52 -9.32 6.10
C CYS A 338 -21.38 -8.86 5.19
N HIS A 339 -21.70 -8.05 4.19
CA HIS A 339 -20.72 -7.57 3.21
C HIS A 339 -20.73 -6.05 3.07
N GLY A 340 -19.52 -5.49 2.97
CA GLY A 340 -19.27 -4.12 2.57
C GLY A 340 -19.63 -3.91 1.10
N ARG A 341 -20.25 -2.77 0.79
CA ARG A 341 -20.65 -2.40 -0.57
C ARG A 341 -19.84 -1.22 -1.09
N GLY A 342 -19.17 -1.41 -2.22
CA GLY A 342 -18.53 -0.34 -2.99
C GLY A 342 -19.53 0.49 -3.82
N PRO A 343 -19.08 1.60 -4.45
CA PRO A 343 -19.95 2.57 -5.15
C PRO A 343 -20.79 2.03 -6.32
N PHE A 344 -20.47 0.83 -6.81
CA PHE A 344 -21.16 0.15 -7.90
C PHE A 344 -21.61 -1.25 -7.50
N TRP A 345 -22.03 -1.40 -6.24
CA TRP A 345 -22.61 -2.64 -5.75
C TRP A 345 -23.80 -3.12 -6.62
N GLY A 346 -23.95 -4.44 -6.70
CA GLY A 346 -25.00 -5.10 -7.48
C GLY A 346 -24.58 -5.50 -8.91
N LEU A 347 -23.39 -5.10 -9.35
CA LEU A 347 -22.77 -5.63 -10.56
C LEU A 347 -22.12 -6.98 -10.28
N ASN A 348 -22.26 -7.92 -11.23
CA ASN A 348 -21.57 -9.21 -11.19
C ASN A 348 -20.19 -9.09 -11.87
N ASP A 349 -19.31 -8.24 -11.33
CA ASP A 349 -18.00 -7.91 -11.90
C ASP A 349 -16.85 -8.06 -10.88
N GLY A 350 -17.11 -8.72 -9.76
CA GLY A 350 -16.13 -8.90 -8.68
C GLY A 350 -15.66 -7.61 -8.02
N GLY A 351 -16.43 -6.52 -8.13
CA GLY A 351 -16.04 -5.20 -7.61
C GLY A 351 -15.18 -4.39 -8.57
N THR A 352 -14.98 -4.85 -9.81
CA THR A 352 -14.14 -4.17 -10.83
C THR A 352 -14.49 -2.69 -10.98
N LYS A 353 -15.78 -2.36 -11.18
CA LYS A 353 -16.20 -0.97 -11.38
C LYS A 353 -16.09 -0.13 -10.10
N SER A 354 -16.36 -0.73 -8.94
CA SER A 354 -16.11 -0.09 -7.63
C SER A 354 -14.63 0.23 -7.44
N CYS A 355 -13.74 -0.72 -7.77
CA CYS A 355 -12.29 -0.55 -7.71
C CYS A 355 -11.78 0.58 -8.60
N TRP A 356 -12.21 0.60 -9.86
CA TRP A 356 -11.88 1.69 -10.77
C TRP A 356 -12.32 3.05 -10.19
N GLU A 357 -13.56 3.13 -9.69
CA GLU A 357 -14.10 4.38 -9.18
C GLU A 357 -13.39 4.89 -7.93
N ILE A 358 -13.10 4.02 -6.95
CA ILE A 358 -12.35 4.41 -5.76
C ILE A 358 -10.94 4.87 -6.15
N GLY A 359 -10.25 4.13 -7.02
CA GLY A 359 -8.94 4.52 -7.53
C GLY A 359 -8.98 5.86 -8.29
N ARG A 360 -10.00 6.08 -9.12
CA ARG A 360 -10.21 7.34 -9.84
C ARG A 360 -10.46 8.51 -8.90
N ARG A 361 -11.26 8.34 -7.85
CA ARG A 361 -11.53 9.40 -6.85
C ARG A 361 -10.25 9.82 -6.13
N VAL A 362 -9.41 8.85 -5.76
CA VAL A 362 -8.09 9.11 -5.16
C VAL A 362 -7.16 9.81 -6.16
N PHE A 363 -7.05 9.28 -7.39
CA PHE A 363 -6.30 9.89 -8.49
C PHE A 363 -6.71 11.35 -8.71
N LYS A 364 -8.00 11.65 -8.81
CA LYS A 364 -8.49 13.00 -9.12
C LYS A 364 -8.04 14.03 -8.08
N GLN A 365 -8.02 13.67 -6.80
CA GLN A 365 -7.49 14.56 -5.76
C GLN A 365 -5.96 14.62 -5.78
N ALA A 366 -5.28 13.51 -6.05
CA ALA A 366 -3.83 13.50 -6.19
C ALA A 366 -3.36 14.36 -7.38
N ASP A 367 -4.03 14.28 -8.54
CA ASP A 367 -3.77 15.10 -9.71
C ASP A 367 -4.02 16.59 -9.44
N LYS A 368 -5.14 16.90 -8.77
CA LYS A 368 -5.41 18.27 -8.30
C LYS A 368 -4.30 18.79 -7.38
N LEU A 369 -3.86 17.99 -6.40
CA LEU A 369 -2.78 18.37 -5.50
C LEU A 369 -1.45 18.53 -6.25
N TYR A 370 -1.16 17.62 -7.18
CA TYR A 370 0.00 17.69 -8.06
C TYR A 370 0.04 19.01 -8.83
N GLY A 371 -1.06 19.41 -9.48
CA GLY A 371 -1.19 20.69 -10.17
C GLY A 371 -1.01 21.90 -9.23
N GLN A 372 -1.59 21.86 -8.02
CA GLN A 372 -1.39 22.90 -7.01
C GLN A 372 0.08 23.03 -6.59
N MET A 373 0.76 21.90 -6.40
CA MET A 373 2.18 21.86 -6.03
C MET A 373 3.08 22.28 -7.19
N GLN A 374 2.70 22.03 -8.45
CA GLN A 374 3.39 22.60 -9.61
C GLN A 374 3.24 24.12 -9.67
N GLY A 375 2.09 24.65 -9.26
CA GLY A 375 1.83 26.09 -9.10
C GLY A 375 2.50 26.73 -7.86
N GLY A 376 3.28 25.98 -7.08
CA GLY A 376 4.04 26.50 -5.93
C GLY A 376 3.38 26.35 -4.56
N ALA A 377 2.23 25.67 -4.44
CA ALA A 377 1.52 25.53 -3.16
C ALA A 377 2.13 24.52 -2.17
N GLY A 378 3.19 23.80 -2.57
CA GLY A 378 3.85 22.80 -1.70
C GLY A 378 4.79 23.44 -0.69
N VAL A 379 4.93 22.82 0.49
CA VAL A 379 5.91 23.21 1.51
C VAL A 379 7.26 22.55 1.18
N PRO A 380 8.35 23.31 0.95
CA PRO A 380 9.66 22.72 0.68
C PRO A 380 10.16 21.89 1.86
N VAL A 381 10.78 20.74 1.58
CA VAL A 381 11.51 19.98 2.60
C VAL A 381 12.85 20.68 2.86
N THR A 382 13.18 20.86 4.13
CA THR A 382 14.37 21.61 4.57
C THR A 382 15.18 20.80 5.58
N GLY A 383 16.49 20.97 5.56
CA GLY A 383 17.49 20.20 6.29
C GLY A 383 18.21 19.19 5.41
N LYS A 384 19.55 19.20 5.46
CA LYS A 384 20.40 18.35 4.60
C LYS A 384 20.47 16.87 5.01
N SER A 385 20.08 16.53 6.24
CA SER A 385 20.23 15.17 6.77
C SER A 385 19.32 14.18 6.05
N VAL A 386 19.89 13.08 5.57
CA VAL A 386 19.16 11.95 4.99
C VAL A 386 19.59 10.67 5.69
N LEU A 387 18.76 10.18 6.60
CA LEU A 387 19.11 9.09 7.51
C LEU A 387 18.00 8.05 7.56
N GLY A 388 18.40 6.80 7.79
CA GLY A 388 17.51 5.71 8.13
C GLY A 388 18.17 4.84 9.19
N TYR A 389 17.36 4.19 10.00
CA TYR A 389 17.83 3.09 10.83
C TYR A 389 16.88 1.91 10.73
N HIS A 390 17.43 0.74 11.04
CA HIS A 390 16.67 -0.49 11.23
C HIS A 390 17.16 -1.20 12.49
N SER A 391 16.22 -1.84 13.17
CA SER A 391 16.48 -2.74 14.29
C SER A 391 15.44 -3.86 14.28
N PHE A 392 15.88 -5.11 14.39
CA PHE A 392 14.98 -6.19 14.73
C PHE A 392 14.70 -6.19 16.23
N LYS A 393 13.45 -6.47 16.60
CA LYS A 393 13.07 -6.67 17.99
C LYS A 393 12.27 -7.95 18.15
N ASN A 394 12.63 -8.75 19.15
CA ASN A 394 11.80 -9.86 19.58
C ASN A 394 10.66 -9.33 20.48
N PHE A 395 9.42 -9.44 20.01
CA PHE A 395 8.20 -9.06 20.72
C PHE A 395 7.60 -10.21 21.54
N SER A 396 8.20 -11.42 21.55
CA SER A 396 7.63 -12.54 22.33
C SER A 396 7.56 -12.29 23.83
N ASP A 397 8.42 -11.40 24.35
CA ASP A 397 8.55 -11.14 25.80
C ASP A 397 9.04 -9.72 26.12
N PHE A 398 8.88 -8.76 25.20
CA PHE A 398 9.54 -7.46 25.34
C PHE A 398 8.87 -6.60 26.42
N THR A 399 9.61 -6.31 27.49
CA THR A 399 9.19 -5.42 28.59
C THR A 399 9.75 -4.01 28.42
N PHE A 400 8.93 -3.00 28.65
CA PHE A 400 9.29 -1.58 28.52
C PHE A 400 8.43 -0.72 29.46
N GLN A 401 8.76 0.57 29.55
CA GLN A 401 8.01 1.53 30.37
C GLN A 401 7.09 2.37 29.50
N LEU A 402 5.84 2.51 29.94
CA LEU A 402 4.89 3.46 29.39
C LEU A 402 5.23 4.89 29.86
N PRO A 403 4.71 5.95 29.19
CA PRO A 403 4.99 7.34 29.57
C PRO A 403 4.60 7.69 31.02
N ASN A 404 3.63 6.98 31.60
CA ASN A 404 3.22 7.13 33.00
C ASN A 404 4.12 6.41 34.01
N GLY A 405 5.21 5.78 33.56
CA GLY A 405 6.15 5.02 34.39
C GLY A 405 5.69 3.61 34.78
N THR A 406 4.59 3.12 34.22
CA THR A 406 4.15 1.73 34.44
C THR A 406 4.84 0.78 33.47
N SER A 407 5.19 -0.41 33.96
CA SER A 407 5.80 -1.45 33.11
C SER A 407 4.72 -2.11 32.26
N ALA A 408 4.97 -2.18 30.95
CA ALA A 408 4.16 -2.93 30.00
C ALA A 408 5.02 -4.00 29.31
N LYS A 409 4.35 -4.94 28.65
CA LYS A 409 5.00 -6.07 27.99
C LYS A 409 4.22 -6.54 26.76
N THR A 410 4.92 -6.96 25.72
CA THR A 410 4.35 -7.64 24.55
C THR A 410 4.36 -9.16 24.73
N CYS A 411 3.57 -9.86 23.92
CA CYS A 411 3.37 -11.30 23.98
C CYS A 411 3.90 -12.00 22.73
N ALA A 412 4.18 -13.31 22.83
CA ALA A 412 4.36 -14.15 21.66
C ALA A 412 3.12 -14.07 20.76
N ALA A 413 3.32 -14.08 19.45
CA ALA A 413 2.26 -13.86 18.48
C ALA A 413 1.09 -14.83 18.67
N ALA A 414 -0.14 -14.34 18.83
CA ALA A 414 -1.33 -15.18 18.90
C ALA A 414 -2.54 -14.52 18.22
N PHE A 415 -3.32 -15.34 17.53
CA PHE A 415 -4.55 -14.95 16.86
C PHE A 415 -5.74 -15.21 17.77
N GLY A 416 -6.64 -14.24 17.86
CA GLY A 416 -7.89 -14.36 18.62
C GLY A 416 -8.98 -15.06 17.83
N TYR A 417 -10.08 -15.43 18.48
CA TYR A 417 -11.25 -16.02 17.79
C TYR A 417 -11.76 -15.15 16.64
N SER A 418 -11.83 -13.83 16.85
CA SER A 418 -12.30 -12.90 15.83
C SER A 418 -11.37 -12.75 14.62
N PHE A 419 -10.16 -13.30 14.63
CA PHE A 419 -9.36 -13.45 13.40
C PHE A 419 -10.07 -14.36 12.39
N ALA A 420 -10.72 -15.44 12.85
CA ALA A 420 -11.41 -16.36 11.95
C ALA A 420 -12.74 -15.80 11.41
N ALA A 421 -13.27 -14.74 12.01
CA ALA A 421 -14.50 -14.08 11.55
C ALA A 421 -14.30 -13.24 10.28
N GLY A 422 -13.07 -12.91 9.90
CA GLY A 422 -12.83 -11.98 8.80
C GLY A 422 -13.43 -10.59 9.06
N THR A 423 -13.66 -9.83 7.98
CA THR A 423 -14.24 -8.48 8.06
C THR A 423 -15.43 -8.34 7.14
N THR A 424 -16.09 -7.19 7.14
CA THR A 424 -17.15 -6.91 6.15
C THR A 424 -16.61 -6.84 4.72
N ASP A 425 -15.31 -6.62 4.51
CA ASP A 425 -14.70 -6.59 3.17
C ASP A 425 -14.45 -7.99 2.61
N GLY A 426 -14.42 -8.98 3.51
CA GLY A 426 -14.22 -10.39 3.22
C GLY A 426 -14.52 -11.19 4.47
N PRO A 427 -15.77 -11.67 4.65
CA PRO A 427 -16.14 -12.38 5.85
C PRO A 427 -15.44 -13.74 5.91
N GLY A 428 -15.15 -14.17 7.12
CA GLY A 428 -14.57 -15.48 7.37
C GLY A 428 -15.60 -16.60 7.25
N TYR A 429 -15.14 -17.81 7.56
CA TYR A 429 -15.94 -19.02 7.51
C TYR A 429 -16.45 -19.42 8.91
N PHE A 430 -17.44 -20.33 8.94
CA PHE A 430 -18.04 -20.88 10.16
C PHE A 430 -18.79 -19.84 11.02
N ASP A 431 -19.23 -20.24 12.22
CA ASP A 431 -20.03 -19.39 13.13
C ASP A 431 -19.16 -18.43 13.98
N PHE A 432 -17.95 -18.07 13.54
CA PHE A 432 -17.11 -17.09 14.22
C PHE A 432 -17.67 -15.67 14.09
N LYS A 433 -17.50 -14.84 15.13
CA LYS A 433 -17.97 -13.45 15.15
C LYS A 433 -16.85 -12.48 15.51
N GLN A 434 -17.03 -11.21 15.14
CA GLN A 434 -16.16 -10.15 15.65
C GLN A 434 -16.57 -9.78 17.08
N GLY A 435 -15.61 -9.54 17.97
CA GLY A 435 -15.87 -9.29 19.39
C GLY A 435 -16.24 -10.55 20.17
N ASP A 436 -15.85 -11.73 19.67
CA ASP A 436 -16.15 -13.02 20.30
C ASP A 436 -15.39 -13.15 21.63
N SER A 437 -16.08 -13.55 22.69
CA SER A 437 -15.52 -13.74 24.03
C SER A 437 -14.72 -15.04 24.19
N GLY A 438 -14.64 -15.88 23.15
CA GLY A 438 -13.95 -17.16 23.19
C GLY A 438 -14.82 -18.32 23.68
N GLU A 439 -16.15 -18.14 23.69
CA GLU A 439 -17.12 -19.21 23.87
C GLU A 439 -17.78 -19.49 22.52
N PRO A 440 -17.16 -20.31 21.67
CA PRO A 440 -17.77 -20.67 20.41
C PRO A 440 -19.05 -21.49 20.64
N ASP A 441 -20.18 -20.98 20.16
CA ASP A 441 -21.13 -21.81 19.42
C ASP A 441 -20.53 -22.26 18.06
N ALA A 442 -19.24 -21.99 17.79
CA ALA A 442 -18.52 -22.44 16.61
C ALA A 442 -18.57 -23.96 16.50
N SER A 443 -19.06 -24.41 15.35
CA SER A 443 -19.44 -25.78 15.00
C SER A 443 -18.59 -26.91 15.64
N PRO A 444 -19.16 -28.12 15.81
CA PRO A 444 -18.45 -29.32 16.29
C PRO A 444 -17.13 -29.65 15.56
N PHE A 445 -16.95 -29.14 14.34
CA PHE A 445 -15.72 -29.23 13.57
C PHE A 445 -14.56 -28.44 14.21
N TRP A 446 -14.81 -27.24 14.74
CA TRP A 446 -13.77 -26.45 15.40
C TRP A 446 -13.27 -27.11 16.69
N ALA A 447 -14.20 -27.68 17.48
CA ALA A 447 -13.85 -28.45 18.67
C ALA A 447 -12.99 -29.70 18.38
N LEU A 448 -12.97 -30.17 17.13
CA LEU A 448 -12.11 -31.25 16.67
C LEU A 448 -10.75 -30.72 16.19
N VAL A 449 -10.73 -29.61 15.43
CA VAL A 449 -9.49 -28.98 14.91
C VAL A 449 -8.63 -28.40 16.02
N SER A 450 -9.23 -27.76 17.04
CA SER A 450 -8.50 -27.16 18.17
C SER A 450 -7.66 -28.19 18.95
N LYS A 451 -8.08 -29.46 18.99
CA LYS A 451 -7.34 -30.56 19.64
C LYS A 451 -6.01 -30.92 18.95
N PHE A 452 -5.80 -30.46 17.72
CA PHE A 452 -4.55 -30.64 16.98
C PHE A 452 -3.64 -29.40 17.05
N LEU A 453 -4.13 -28.31 17.65
CA LEU A 453 -3.36 -27.09 17.90
C LEU A 453 -2.73 -27.18 19.30
N ARG A 454 -1.62 -26.45 19.49
CA ARG A 454 -0.98 -26.32 20.79
C ARG A 454 -1.89 -25.54 21.74
N ASP A 455 -2.15 -26.10 22.94
CA ASP A 455 -2.85 -25.37 24.01
C ASP A 455 -1.98 -24.19 24.50
N PRO A 456 -2.51 -22.97 24.57
CA PRO A 456 -1.77 -21.81 25.06
C PRO A 456 -1.47 -21.95 26.56
N THR A 457 -0.29 -21.50 26.98
CA THR A 457 0.08 -21.50 28.40
C THR A 457 -0.73 -20.48 29.19
N LYS A 458 -0.81 -20.63 30.53
CA LYS A 458 -1.52 -19.67 31.38
C LYS A 458 -0.90 -18.28 31.30
N GLU A 459 0.42 -18.21 31.17
CA GLU A 459 1.18 -16.98 31.01
C GLU A 459 0.83 -16.28 29.69
N GLN A 460 0.71 -17.05 28.61
CA GLN A 460 0.34 -16.53 27.29
C GLN A 460 -1.11 -16.02 27.26
N VAL A 461 -2.05 -16.77 27.86
CA VAL A 461 -3.45 -16.34 28.03
C VAL A 461 -3.52 -15.05 28.84
N ALA A 462 -2.77 -14.96 29.95
CA ALA A 462 -2.73 -13.75 30.77
C ALA A 462 -2.13 -12.55 30.03
N CYS A 463 -1.08 -12.77 29.23
CA CYS A 463 -0.44 -11.73 28.44
C CYS A 463 -1.37 -11.19 27.34
N GLN A 464 -2.05 -12.08 26.63
CA GLN A 464 -2.92 -11.73 25.50
C GLN A 464 -4.28 -11.18 25.95
N SER A 465 -4.66 -11.33 27.23
CA SER A 465 -5.94 -10.86 27.77
C SER A 465 -6.28 -9.42 27.36
N PRO A 466 -7.54 -9.11 26.97
CA PRO A 466 -8.73 -9.97 27.02
C PRO A 466 -8.91 -10.90 25.80
N LYS A 467 -7.94 -10.98 24.87
CA LYS A 467 -8.07 -11.82 23.67
C LYS A 467 -8.24 -13.31 24.03
N PRO A 468 -9.33 -13.95 23.59
CA PRO A 468 -9.43 -15.40 23.60
C PRO A 468 -8.56 -15.97 22.48
N ILE A 469 -7.50 -16.69 22.83
CA ILE A 469 -6.55 -17.22 21.85
C ILE A 469 -7.19 -18.37 21.07
N LEU A 470 -7.22 -18.23 19.75
CA LEU A 470 -7.59 -19.26 18.78
C LEU A 470 -6.37 -20.06 18.33
N ILE A 471 -5.27 -19.37 18.02
CA ILE A 471 -4.04 -19.97 17.49
C ILE A 471 -2.84 -19.33 18.18
N ASP A 472 -2.10 -20.12 18.95
CA ASP A 472 -0.86 -19.71 19.65
C ASP A 472 0.38 -19.75 18.72
N ALA A 473 0.29 -19.03 17.60
CA ALA A 473 1.19 -19.19 16.46
C ALA A 473 2.67 -18.87 16.76
N GLY A 474 2.96 -17.94 17.65
CA GLY A 474 4.30 -17.51 18.02
C GLY A 474 5.08 -18.57 18.80
N GLU A 475 4.40 -19.58 19.34
CA GLU A 475 4.97 -20.70 20.08
C GLU A 475 5.12 -21.97 19.22
N ILE A 476 4.68 -21.93 17.94
CA ILE A 476 4.71 -23.07 17.03
C ILE A 476 5.83 -22.90 15.99
N THR A 477 6.75 -23.86 15.99
CA THR A 477 7.93 -23.87 15.09
C THR A 477 7.98 -25.04 14.12
N LEU A 478 6.99 -25.94 14.14
CA LEU A 478 6.87 -27.04 13.19
C LEU A 478 5.69 -26.77 12.23
N PRO A 479 5.85 -26.98 10.91
CA PRO A 479 7.06 -27.39 10.20
C PRO A 479 8.17 -26.32 10.16
N TYR A 480 7.82 -25.05 10.36
CA TYR A 480 8.69 -23.88 10.57
C TYR A 480 7.86 -22.82 11.30
N ALA A 481 8.39 -21.62 11.58
CA ALA A 481 7.69 -20.60 12.37
C ALA A 481 6.35 -20.16 11.74
N TRP A 482 5.27 -20.15 12.55
CA TRP A 482 3.92 -19.82 12.06
C TRP A 482 3.65 -18.33 11.95
N ALA A 483 4.19 -17.53 12.87
CA ALA A 483 4.01 -16.07 12.91
C ALA A 483 5.30 -15.37 13.38
N PRO A 484 5.50 -14.08 13.03
CA PRO A 484 6.67 -13.33 13.46
C PRO A 484 6.64 -12.97 14.94
N ASN A 485 7.57 -13.48 15.73
CA ASN A 485 7.95 -12.87 17.02
C ASN A 485 9.03 -11.80 16.84
N ILE A 486 9.85 -11.91 15.80
CA ILE A 486 10.89 -10.92 15.47
C ILE A 486 10.34 -9.99 14.40
N VAL A 487 10.21 -8.71 14.73
CA VAL A 487 9.63 -7.66 13.87
C VAL A 487 10.64 -6.56 13.58
N ASP A 488 10.45 -5.88 12.45
CA ASP A 488 11.25 -4.72 12.05
C ASP A 488 10.80 -3.45 12.78
N ILE A 489 11.77 -2.69 13.29
CA ILE A 489 11.61 -1.31 13.74
C ILE A 489 12.45 -0.43 12.81
N GLN A 490 11.81 0.38 11.98
CA GLN A 490 12.49 1.24 11.01
C GLN A 490 11.83 2.61 10.90
N MET A 491 12.68 3.64 10.82
CA MET A 491 12.28 4.99 10.47
C MET A 491 13.27 5.60 9.51
N LEU A 492 12.77 6.44 8.61
CA LEU A 492 13.54 7.22 7.65
C LEU A 492 13.32 8.71 7.88
N ARG A 493 14.34 9.53 7.57
CA ARG A 493 14.33 10.98 7.69
C ARG A 493 14.96 11.60 6.44
N VAL A 494 14.30 12.63 5.89
CA VAL A 494 14.91 13.62 4.99
C VAL A 494 14.53 15.00 5.49
N GLY A 495 15.52 15.79 5.94
CA GLY A 495 15.27 17.13 6.46
C GLY A 495 14.28 17.14 7.63
N ASN A 496 13.14 17.79 7.45
CA ASN A 496 12.03 17.83 8.39
C ASN A 496 10.91 16.80 8.11
N PHE A 497 11.09 15.91 7.13
CA PHE A 497 10.14 14.85 6.79
C PHE A 497 10.59 13.50 7.36
N PHE A 498 9.69 12.82 8.07
CA PHE A 498 9.92 11.57 8.78
C PHE A 498 8.91 10.50 8.35
N ILE A 499 9.41 9.29 8.10
CA ILE A 499 8.61 8.14 7.65
C ILE A 499 8.74 7.04 8.70
N ILE A 500 7.62 6.67 9.32
CA ILE A 500 7.48 5.44 10.09
C ILE A 500 7.22 4.31 9.09
N VAL A 501 8.08 3.28 9.09
CA VAL A 501 7.86 2.07 8.29
C VAL A 501 7.22 1.02 9.19
N SER A 502 5.89 0.91 9.10
CA SER A 502 5.09 0.07 9.98
C SER A 502 5.10 -1.37 9.50
N ALA A 503 5.54 -2.30 10.35
CA ALA A 503 5.41 -3.74 10.14
C ALA A 503 3.94 -4.23 10.11
N PRO A 504 3.07 -3.82 11.06
CA PRO A 504 1.66 -4.15 11.03
C PRO A 504 0.84 -3.15 10.19
N GLU A 505 -0.37 -3.55 9.84
CA GLU A 505 -1.47 -2.68 9.46
C GLU A 505 -1.91 -1.86 10.68
N LEU A 506 -1.86 -0.54 10.56
CA LEU A 506 -2.28 0.37 11.64
C LEU A 506 -3.76 0.72 11.52
N THR A 507 -4.49 0.65 12.62
CA THR A 507 -5.80 1.32 12.70
C THR A 507 -5.62 2.83 12.61
N THR A 508 -6.71 3.52 12.34
CA THR A 508 -6.77 4.98 12.25
C THR A 508 -6.19 5.62 13.51
N MET A 509 -6.63 5.21 14.70
CA MET A 509 -6.14 5.83 15.93
C MET A 509 -4.72 5.37 16.29
N SER A 510 -4.34 4.13 15.99
CA SER A 510 -2.93 3.68 16.13
C SER A 510 -1.97 4.55 15.32
N SER A 511 -2.28 4.81 14.05
CA SER A 511 -1.47 5.67 13.18
C SER A 511 -1.41 7.11 13.69
N ARG A 512 -2.54 7.66 14.16
CA ARG A 512 -2.59 9.01 14.76
C ARG A 512 -1.71 9.11 16.00
N ARG A 513 -1.82 8.16 16.94
CA ARG A 513 -1.00 8.12 18.17
C ARG A 513 0.48 7.97 17.86
N TRP A 514 0.84 7.09 16.92
CA TRP A 514 2.25 6.86 16.58
C TRP A 514 2.88 8.09 15.91
N ARG A 515 2.23 8.66 14.87
CA ARG A 515 2.72 9.88 14.21
C ARG A 515 2.81 11.05 15.19
N LYS A 516 1.81 11.22 16.05
CA LYS A 516 1.81 12.28 17.06
C LYS A 516 2.95 12.11 18.05
N SER A 517 3.15 10.90 18.59
CA SER A 517 4.21 10.63 19.57
C SER A 517 5.59 10.94 19.00
N ILE A 518 5.85 10.59 17.73
CA ILE A 518 7.09 10.96 17.05
C ILE A 518 7.19 12.48 16.85
N SER A 519 6.12 13.14 16.40
CA SER A 519 6.11 14.59 16.20
C SER A 519 6.40 15.36 17.48
N ASP A 520 5.75 14.97 18.58
CA ASP A 520 5.96 15.56 19.91
C ASP A 520 7.39 15.30 20.42
N GLU A 521 7.87 14.06 20.34
CA GLU A 521 9.23 13.70 20.79
C GLU A 521 10.31 14.46 20.01
N ILE A 522 10.12 14.69 18.70
CA ILE A 522 11.03 15.53 17.90
C ILE A 522 11.06 16.97 18.47
N LYS A 523 9.89 17.53 18.82
CA LYS A 523 9.78 18.89 19.34
C LYS A 523 10.40 19.01 20.73
N ASP A 524 10.16 18.03 21.60
CA ASP A 524 10.69 18.01 22.97
C ASP A 524 12.23 17.89 22.99
N ARG A 525 12.81 17.29 21.96
CA ARG A 525 14.28 17.16 21.77
C ARG A 525 14.93 18.37 21.09
N GLY A 526 14.22 19.49 20.97
CA GLY A 526 14.73 20.73 20.37
C GLY A 526 14.40 20.92 18.89
N GLY A 527 13.67 19.99 18.28
CA GLY A 527 13.14 20.11 16.92
C GLY A 527 14.19 20.03 15.82
N VAL A 528 13.75 20.37 14.60
CA VAL A 528 14.58 20.38 13.38
C VAL A 528 14.57 21.76 12.71
N GLY A 529 14.32 22.81 13.50
CA GLY A 529 14.21 24.21 13.05
C GLY A 529 12.85 24.61 12.47
N ILE A 530 12.07 23.65 11.96
CA ILE A 530 10.70 23.81 11.47
C ILE A 530 9.83 22.65 12.00
N ASP A 531 8.51 22.76 11.86
CA ASP A 531 7.59 21.68 12.20
C ASP A 531 7.93 20.38 11.44
N PRO A 532 8.07 19.25 12.16
CA PRO A 532 8.29 17.95 11.54
C PRO A 532 7.02 17.45 10.86
N ILE A 533 7.16 16.90 9.66
CA ILE A 533 6.10 16.21 8.95
C ILE A 533 6.31 14.71 9.14
N VAL A 534 5.39 14.04 9.82
CA VAL A 534 5.48 12.61 10.11
C VAL A 534 4.39 11.86 9.35
N VAL A 535 4.79 10.89 8.53
CA VAL A 535 3.90 9.94 7.87
C VAL A 535 4.16 8.53 8.38
N ALA A 536 3.17 7.66 8.29
CA ALA A 536 3.31 6.23 8.56
C ALA A 536 2.92 5.47 7.29
N GLY A 537 3.79 4.57 6.85
CA GLY A 537 3.56 3.71 5.70
C GLY A 537 3.77 2.24 6.03
N GLY A 538 2.87 1.38 5.56
CA GLY A 538 2.89 -0.05 5.84
C GLY A 538 1.60 -0.73 5.39
N PRO A 539 1.50 -2.06 5.46
CA PRO A 539 2.45 -2.96 6.12
C PRO A 539 3.74 -3.17 5.31
N GLY A 540 4.89 -2.99 5.97
CA GLY A 540 6.20 -3.00 5.36
C GLY A 540 7.22 -3.84 6.11
N ASN A 541 8.25 -4.30 5.40
CA ASN A 541 9.26 -5.23 5.90
C ASN A 541 8.58 -6.51 6.44
N THR A 542 8.61 -6.82 7.74
CA THR A 542 7.87 -7.97 8.28
C THR A 542 6.36 -7.71 8.32
N TYR A 543 5.55 -8.59 7.72
CA TYR A 543 4.09 -8.52 7.86
C TYR A 543 3.67 -9.03 9.25
N ALA A 544 3.36 -8.09 10.15
CA ALA A 544 3.01 -8.38 11.54
C ALA A 544 1.49 -8.29 11.81
N HIS A 545 0.67 -8.57 10.80
CA HIS A 545 -0.80 -8.49 10.87
C HIS A 545 -1.26 -7.09 11.30
N TYR A 546 -2.02 -6.96 12.39
CA TYR A 546 -2.70 -5.73 12.76
C TYR A 546 -2.07 -5.09 13.99
N CYS A 547 -2.31 -3.80 14.17
CA CYS A 547 -1.97 -3.08 15.39
C CYS A 547 -3.04 -2.05 15.73
N THR A 548 -3.83 -2.38 16.75
CA THR A 548 -4.87 -1.53 17.34
C THR A 548 -4.32 -0.73 18.52
N THR A 549 -5.08 0.29 18.94
CA THR A 549 -4.88 0.88 20.26
C THR A 549 -5.23 -0.14 21.36
N PRO A 550 -4.78 0.04 22.62
CA PRO A 550 -5.22 -0.79 23.72
C PRO A 550 -6.75 -0.80 23.91
N GLU A 551 -7.41 0.31 23.64
CA GLU A 551 -8.86 0.44 23.76
C GLU A 551 -9.62 -0.28 22.65
N GLU A 552 -9.14 -0.18 21.40
CA GLU A 552 -9.67 -0.95 20.28
C GLU A 552 -9.39 -2.46 20.45
N TYR A 553 -8.22 -2.81 20.99
CA TYR A 553 -7.84 -4.19 21.31
C TYR A 553 -8.84 -4.84 22.25
N ASP A 554 -9.26 -4.13 23.30
CA ASP A 554 -10.19 -4.65 24.30
C ASP A 554 -11.56 -5.03 23.72
N MET A 555 -11.92 -4.47 22.55
CA MET A 555 -13.17 -4.78 21.86
C MET A 555 -13.11 -6.09 21.06
N GLN A 556 -11.92 -6.61 20.79
CA GLN A 556 -11.69 -7.88 20.10
C GLN A 556 -12.48 -8.05 18.79
N ARG A 557 -12.69 -6.97 18.02
CA ARG A 557 -13.06 -7.08 16.60
C ARG A 557 -11.91 -7.72 15.80
N TYR A 558 -12.09 -7.93 14.50
CA TYR A 558 -11.09 -8.61 13.66
C TYR A 558 -9.67 -8.05 13.85
N GLU A 559 -9.52 -6.72 13.85
CA GLU A 559 -8.23 -6.04 14.01
C GLU A 559 -7.63 -6.29 15.40
N GLY A 560 -8.45 -6.34 16.46
CA GLY A 560 -8.03 -6.64 17.83
C GLY A 560 -7.63 -8.11 18.02
N GLY A 561 -8.40 -9.03 17.42
CA GLY A 561 -8.05 -10.45 17.36
C GLY A 561 -6.78 -10.71 16.55
N SER A 562 -6.47 -9.86 15.58
CA SER A 562 -5.31 -9.94 14.70
C SER A 562 -4.11 -9.07 15.15
N THR A 563 -4.23 -8.37 16.28
CA THR A 563 -3.09 -7.65 16.90
C THR A 563 -2.24 -8.64 17.66
N VAL A 564 -1.34 -9.32 16.95
CA VAL A 564 -0.79 -10.60 17.39
C VAL A 564 0.10 -10.53 18.64
N HIS A 565 0.78 -9.42 18.91
CA HIS A 565 1.69 -9.28 20.06
C HIS A 565 1.04 -8.76 21.34
N GLY A 566 -0.30 -8.79 21.40
CA GLY A 566 -1.07 -8.45 22.58
C GLY A 566 -1.42 -6.96 22.71
N ARG A 567 -2.08 -6.63 23.82
CA ARG A 567 -2.70 -5.31 24.07
C ARG A 567 -1.74 -4.11 23.95
N HIS A 568 -0.46 -4.31 24.26
CA HIS A 568 0.57 -3.27 24.28
C HIS A 568 1.45 -3.24 23.01
N SER A 569 0.99 -3.84 21.91
CA SER A 569 1.73 -3.86 20.64
C SER A 569 2.05 -2.45 20.14
N LEU A 570 1.06 -1.55 20.10
CA LEU A 570 1.25 -0.16 19.66
C LEU A 570 2.24 0.59 20.55
N ASP A 571 2.09 0.43 21.86
CA ASP A 571 2.95 1.10 22.84
C ASP A 571 4.42 0.69 22.68
N ALA A 572 4.68 -0.58 22.38
CA ALA A 572 6.03 -1.10 22.15
C ALA A 572 6.68 -0.50 20.90
N TYR A 573 5.92 -0.39 19.81
CA TYR A 573 6.38 0.27 18.58
C TYR A 573 6.70 1.75 18.80
N ILE A 574 5.82 2.48 19.50
CA ILE A 574 6.05 3.88 19.87
C ILE A 574 7.29 4.00 20.75
N ASN A 575 7.40 3.19 21.80
CA ASN A 575 8.54 3.21 22.73
C ASN A 575 9.89 3.02 22.02
N LEU A 576 9.98 2.03 21.12
CA LEU A 576 11.23 1.74 20.39
C LEU A 576 11.57 2.86 19.41
N THR A 577 10.58 3.40 18.70
CA THR A 577 10.81 4.46 17.72
C THR A 577 11.18 5.80 18.35
N THR A 578 10.56 6.19 19.47
CA THR A 578 10.98 7.38 20.23
C THR A 578 12.36 7.20 20.87
N SER A 579 12.66 6.02 21.40
CA SER A 579 13.98 5.71 22.01
C SER A 579 15.15 5.86 21.04
N TYR A 580 14.92 5.56 19.76
CA TYR A 580 15.95 5.60 18.71
C TYR A 580 16.01 6.93 17.96
N LEU A 581 15.10 7.86 18.25
CA LEU A 581 14.93 9.09 17.50
C LEU A 581 16.16 10.01 17.53
N GLY A 582 16.92 10.01 18.64
CA GLY A 582 18.15 10.81 18.78
C GLY A 582 19.18 10.52 17.67
N TYR A 583 19.22 9.29 17.14
CA TYR A 583 20.08 8.96 15.99
C TYR A 583 19.64 9.70 14.72
N LEU A 584 18.34 9.72 14.42
CA LEU A 584 17.82 10.47 13.27
C LEU A 584 17.97 11.98 13.45
N LEU A 585 17.89 12.47 14.69
CA LEU A 585 18.13 13.87 15.04
C LEU A 585 19.61 14.27 15.06
N GLN A 586 20.52 13.30 14.93
CA GLN A 586 21.98 13.50 15.01
C GLN A 586 22.41 14.16 16.33
N GLU A 587 21.74 13.81 17.43
CA GLU A 587 22.09 14.29 18.77
C GLU A 587 23.51 13.87 19.14
N LYS A 588 24.22 14.74 19.87
CA LYS A 588 25.58 14.45 20.33
C LYS A 588 25.58 13.22 21.23
N GLY A 589 26.31 12.18 20.82
CA GLY A 589 26.42 10.93 21.57
C GLY A 589 25.32 9.91 21.26
N ALA A 590 24.35 10.24 20.41
CA ALA A 590 23.40 9.26 19.89
C ALA A 590 24.12 8.30 18.93
N SER A 591 23.86 7.01 19.12
CA SER A 591 24.36 5.94 18.25
C SER A 591 23.23 5.31 17.47
N LYS A 592 23.58 4.69 16.34
CA LYS A 592 22.65 3.85 15.58
C LYS A 592 22.05 2.77 16.51
N PRO A 593 20.75 2.46 16.40
CA PRO A 593 20.13 1.36 17.11
C PRO A 593 20.84 0.02 16.87
N PRO A 594 20.80 -0.92 17.84
CA PRO A 594 21.35 -2.26 17.65
C PRO A 594 20.59 -3.01 16.55
N THR A 595 21.29 -3.86 15.80
CA THR A 595 20.67 -4.69 14.75
C THR A 595 19.58 -5.61 15.30
N GLY A 596 19.72 -6.10 16.53
CA GLY A 596 18.77 -7.02 17.15
C GLY A 596 18.92 -8.48 16.67
N PRO A 597 18.00 -9.38 17.09
CA PRO A 597 18.03 -10.78 16.68
C PRO A 597 17.63 -10.95 15.20
N ALA A 598 18.24 -11.89 14.49
CA ALA A 598 17.87 -12.17 13.10
C ALA A 598 16.50 -12.86 13.01
N ALA A 599 15.61 -12.36 12.16
CA ALA A 599 14.37 -13.07 11.82
C ALA A 599 14.68 -14.40 11.10
N PRO A 600 13.89 -15.48 11.32
CA PRO A 600 14.10 -16.77 10.67
C PRO A 600 14.02 -16.69 9.14
N ASP A 601 14.79 -17.53 8.45
CA ASP A 601 14.64 -17.77 7.01
C ASP A 601 13.88 -19.06 6.75
N ASN A 602 12.63 -18.93 6.29
CA ASN A 602 11.84 -20.11 5.97
C ASN A 602 11.76 -20.39 4.46
N ARG A 603 12.32 -19.53 3.59
CA ARG A 603 12.19 -19.67 2.11
C ARG A 603 12.57 -21.05 1.60
N LYS A 604 13.64 -21.65 2.17
CA LYS A 604 14.14 -22.99 1.79
C LYS A 604 13.43 -24.15 2.48
N ASN A 605 12.75 -23.89 3.59
CA ASN A 605 12.07 -24.89 4.42
C ASN A 605 10.55 -24.88 4.20
N SER A 606 10.03 -23.87 3.50
CA SER A 606 8.61 -23.73 3.25
C SER A 606 8.08 -24.86 2.39
N ILE A 607 6.93 -25.37 2.81
CA ILE A 607 6.16 -26.37 2.07
C ILE A 607 5.57 -25.68 0.83
N SER A 608 5.52 -26.41 -0.29
CA SER A 608 4.78 -26.00 -1.48
C SER A 608 3.90 -27.15 -1.94
N LEU A 609 2.58 -26.96 -1.91
CA LEU A 609 1.59 -27.92 -2.40
C LEU A 609 1.01 -27.50 -3.76
N THR A 610 1.36 -26.31 -4.24
CA THR A 610 1.02 -25.87 -5.61
C THR A 610 1.82 -26.69 -6.62
N THR A 611 1.14 -27.36 -7.54
CA THR A 611 1.79 -28.11 -8.62
C THR A 611 2.33 -27.16 -9.69
N GLY A 612 3.50 -27.47 -10.26
CA GLY A 612 4.00 -26.77 -11.45
C GLY A 612 3.20 -27.14 -12.71
N VAL A 613 3.42 -26.41 -13.81
CA VAL A 613 2.86 -26.81 -15.11
C VAL A 613 3.54 -28.09 -15.57
N VAL A 614 2.76 -29.15 -15.82
CA VAL A 614 3.30 -30.44 -16.27
C VAL A 614 3.58 -30.39 -17.78
N TYR A 615 2.56 -30.10 -18.57
CA TYR A 615 2.59 -29.87 -20.02
C TYR A 615 1.30 -29.18 -20.47
N ASP A 616 1.31 -28.68 -21.71
CA ASP A 616 0.14 -28.15 -22.41
C ASP A 616 -0.10 -28.95 -23.70
N ASN A 617 -1.35 -29.19 -24.05
CA ASN A 617 -1.73 -29.67 -25.38
C ASN A 617 -2.87 -28.82 -25.95
N PRO A 618 -2.81 -28.45 -27.25
CA PRO A 618 -3.98 -27.91 -27.92
C PRO A 618 -5.05 -29.00 -28.02
N LYS A 619 -6.32 -28.62 -28.19
CA LYS A 619 -7.38 -29.58 -28.50
C LYS A 619 -7.05 -30.33 -29.79
N ILE A 620 -7.49 -31.59 -29.89
CA ILE A 620 -7.26 -32.43 -31.08
C ILE A 620 -7.72 -31.67 -32.34
N GLY A 621 -6.83 -31.55 -33.33
CA GLY A 621 -7.10 -30.87 -34.59
C GLY A 621 -6.86 -29.35 -34.58
N THR A 622 -6.43 -28.77 -33.46
CA THR A 622 -6.10 -27.34 -33.33
C THR A 622 -4.63 -27.13 -32.98
N LYS A 623 -4.17 -25.88 -33.10
CA LYS A 623 -2.85 -25.40 -32.69
C LYS A 623 -3.00 -24.30 -31.65
N PHE A 624 -1.97 -24.11 -30.83
CA PHE A 624 -1.90 -22.97 -29.92
C PHE A 624 -2.00 -21.66 -30.71
N GLY A 625 -2.85 -20.74 -30.23
CA GLY A 625 -3.13 -19.46 -30.89
C GLY A 625 -4.24 -19.51 -31.95
N ASP A 626 -4.77 -20.69 -32.31
CA ASP A 626 -5.95 -20.78 -33.18
C ASP A 626 -7.17 -20.11 -32.50
N ILE A 627 -8.00 -19.44 -33.28
CA ILE A 627 -9.23 -18.81 -32.80
C ILE A 627 -10.29 -19.89 -32.50
N ILE A 628 -10.87 -19.84 -31.30
CA ILE A 628 -12.04 -20.64 -30.90
C ILE A 628 -13.32 -19.84 -31.18
N ASN A 629 -13.38 -18.62 -30.66
CA ASN A 629 -14.46 -17.66 -30.91
C ASN A 629 -13.82 -16.35 -31.37
N ASP A 630 -14.15 -15.89 -32.57
CA ASP A 630 -13.64 -14.61 -33.07
C ASP A 630 -14.50 -13.44 -32.58
N VAL A 631 -14.08 -12.21 -32.90
CA VAL A 631 -14.87 -11.01 -32.63
C VAL A 631 -16.29 -11.12 -33.24
N SER A 632 -17.29 -10.70 -32.47
CA SER A 632 -18.70 -10.94 -32.81
C SER A 632 -19.22 -10.13 -34.01
N LYS A 633 -18.52 -9.05 -34.38
CA LYS A 633 -18.88 -8.12 -35.46
C LYS A 633 -17.60 -7.54 -36.08
N SER A 634 -17.70 -6.99 -37.29
CA SER A 634 -16.59 -6.28 -37.97
C SER A 634 -16.58 -4.77 -37.72
N LYS A 635 -17.64 -4.23 -37.08
CA LYS A 635 -17.79 -2.81 -36.74
C LYS A 635 -18.34 -2.68 -35.32
N PHE A 636 -17.68 -1.87 -34.52
CA PHE A 636 -18.03 -1.58 -33.13
C PHE A 636 -18.14 -0.07 -32.92
N ALA A 637 -18.91 0.34 -31.92
CA ALA A 637 -18.94 1.70 -31.42
C ALA A 637 -18.11 1.80 -30.13
N VAL A 638 -17.58 2.99 -29.83
CA VAL A 638 -16.99 3.25 -28.51
C VAL A 638 -18.05 2.98 -27.43
N GLY A 639 -17.68 2.21 -26.40
CA GLY A 639 -18.58 1.67 -25.39
C GLY A 639 -18.92 0.18 -25.57
N ASP A 640 -18.66 -0.41 -26.75
CA ASP A 640 -18.77 -1.85 -26.95
C ASP A 640 -17.67 -2.61 -26.19
N THR A 641 -17.99 -3.83 -25.76
CA THR A 641 -16.99 -4.82 -25.31
C THR A 641 -16.63 -5.73 -26.47
N ILE A 642 -15.33 -5.85 -26.77
CA ILE A 642 -14.80 -6.60 -27.92
C ILE A 642 -13.98 -7.76 -27.38
N SER A 643 -14.31 -9.00 -27.77
CA SER A 643 -13.64 -10.18 -27.23
C SER A 643 -13.33 -11.21 -28.31
N ALA A 644 -12.23 -11.93 -28.14
CA ALA A 644 -11.87 -13.12 -28.90
C ALA A 644 -11.26 -14.18 -27.97
N THR A 645 -11.55 -15.45 -28.25
CA THR A 645 -11.04 -16.61 -27.50
C THR A 645 -10.12 -17.45 -28.37
N PHE A 646 -8.98 -17.87 -27.83
CA PHE A 646 -7.93 -18.60 -28.50
C PHE A 646 -7.64 -19.93 -27.80
N VAL A 647 -7.09 -20.89 -28.55
CA VAL A 647 -6.46 -22.09 -27.97
C VAL A 647 -5.25 -21.64 -27.15
N GLY A 648 -5.32 -21.87 -25.85
CA GLY A 648 -4.41 -21.33 -24.84
C GLY A 648 -3.36 -22.33 -24.36
N ALA A 649 -2.40 -21.81 -23.62
CA ALA A 649 -1.45 -22.57 -22.80
C ALA A 649 -1.39 -21.91 -21.41
N ASN A 650 -0.83 -22.59 -20.42
CA ASN A 650 -0.76 -22.06 -19.06
C ASN A 650 0.19 -20.84 -18.95
N PRO A 651 -0.29 -19.65 -18.51
CA PRO A 651 0.52 -18.44 -18.35
C PRO A 651 1.70 -18.60 -17.40
N ARG A 652 1.72 -19.64 -16.54
CA ARG A 652 2.83 -19.91 -15.63
C ARG A 652 4.09 -20.39 -16.34
N ASN A 653 4.00 -20.75 -17.63
CA ASN A 653 5.19 -21.10 -18.42
C ASN A 653 6.12 -19.90 -18.62
N ASN A 654 5.56 -18.70 -18.78
CA ASN A 654 6.31 -17.46 -18.90
C ASN A 654 5.46 -16.31 -18.35
N LEU A 655 5.99 -15.60 -17.36
CA LEU A 655 5.25 -14.51 -16.70
C LEU A 655 5.08 -13.27 -17.59
N HIS A 656 5.83 -13.19 -18.71
CA HIS A 656 5.92 -12.00 -19.56
C HIS A 656 6.22 -10.74 -18.74
N LEU A 657 7.17 -10.82 -17.80
CA LEU A 657 7.62 -9.66 -17.04
C LEU A 657 8.25 -8.64 -18.00
N GLU A 658 7.85 -7.36 -17.87
CA GLU A 658 8.26 -6.28 -18.78
C GLU A 658 7.80 -6.49 -20.24
N ASP A 659 6.81 -7.36 -20.46
CA ASP A 659 6.19 -7.68 -21.73
C ASP A 659 4.66 -7.88 -21.51
N THR A 660 3.93 -8.41 -22.49
CA THR A 660 2.46 -8.50 -22.41
C THR A 660 1.91 -9.85 -22.90
N TYR A 661 0.84 -10.34 -22.26
CA TYR A 661 0.06 -11.50 -22.74
C TYR A 661 -0.95 -11.09 -23.82
N ALA A 662 -1.43 -9.86 -23.78
CA ALA A 662 -2.55 -9.39 -24.58
C ALA A 662 -2.30 -7.97 -25.09
N ALA A 663 -2.58 -7.75 -26.37
CA ALA A 663 -2.48 -6.43 -26.98
C ALA A 663 -3.70 -6.11 -27.85
N VAL A 664 -4.00 -4.81 -27.92
CA VAL A 664 -4.80 -4.24 -29.01
C VAL A 664 -3.84 -3.55 -29.96
N GLU A 665 -3.89 -3.95 -31.22
CA GLU A 665 -3.08 -3.33 -32.28
C GLU A 665 -3.98 -2.51 -33.21
N LYS A 666 -3.58 -1.29 -33.52
CA LYS A 666 -4.21 -0.41 -34.50
C LYS A 666 -3.44 -0.47 -35.83
N LYS A 667 -4.18 -0.50 -36.94
CA LYS A 667 -3.60 -0.44 -38.27
C LYS A 667 -3.19 0.99 -38.61
N ASP A 668 -1.92 1.18 -38.95
CA ASP A 668 -1.34 2.43 -39.45
C ASP A 668 -0.67 2.17 -40.81
N GLY A 669 -1.37 2.55 -41.89
CA GLY A 669 -1.00 2.17 -43.25
C GLY A 669 -0.96 0.64 -43.42
N SER A 670 0.23 0.09 -43.67
CA SER A 670 0.48 -1.35 -43.77
C SER A 670 1.00 -1.99 -42.49
N LYS A 671 1.24 -1.20 -41.43
CA LYS A 671 1.82 -1.66 -40.16
C LYS A 671 0.74 -1.80 -39.09
N TRP A 672 1.03 -2.64 -38.11
CA TRP A 672 0.26 -2.78 -36.87
C TRP A 672 1.05 -2.15 -35.73
N VAL A 673 0.41 -1.25 -34.99
CA VAL A 673 1.00 -0.55 -33.85
C VAL A 673 0.21 -0.94 -32.61
N GLN A 674 0.90 -1.44 -31.59
CA GLN A 674 0.30 -1.72 -30.29
C GLN A 674 -0.16 -0.41 -29.64
N VAL A 675 -1.45 -0.33 -29.30
CA VAL A 675 -2.07 0.84 -28.66
C VAL A 675 -2.59 0.55 -27.25
N ARG A 676 -2.71 -0.74 -26.90
CA ARG A 676 -3.03 -1.24 -25.55
C ARG A 676 -2.25 -2.50 -25.25
N THR A 677 -2.07 -2.76 -23.96
CA THR A 677 -1.43 -3.92 -23.35
C THR A 677 -2.22 -4.37 -22.13
N ASP A 678 -1.87 -5.52 -21.57
CA ASP A 678 -2.36 -5.99 -20.25
C ASP A 678 -1.92 -5.12 -19.05
N GLU A 679 -1.20 -4.01 -19.28
CA GLU A 679 -1.04 -2.93 -18.30
C GLU A 679 -2.28 -2.02 -18.20
N ASP A 680 -3.04 -1.91 -19.29
CA ASP A 680 -4.19 -1.01 -19.40
C ASP A 680 -5.45 -1.69 -18.83
N TRP A 681 -6.12 -1.05 -17.88
CA TRP A 681 -7.27 -1.61 -17.13
C TRP A 681 -8.43 -2.10 -18.01
N ASP A 682 -8.56 -1.53 -19.21
CA ASP A 682 -9.61 -1.84 -20.18
C ASP A 682 -9.32 -3.09 -21.02
N LEU A 683 -8.12 -3.68 -20.93
CA LEU A 683 -7.75 -4.91 -21.62
C LEU A 683 -7.58 -6.07 -20.63
N VAL A 684 -8.51 -7.01 -20.70
CA VAL A 684 -8.58 -8.14 -19.78
C VAL A 684 -8.06 -9.41 -20.46
N PHE A 685 -7.18 -10.13 -19.76
CA PHE A 685 -6.69 -11.44 -20.13
C PHE A 685 -7.28 -12.49 -19.18
N GLU A 686 -8.04 -13.45 -19.72
CA GLU A 686 -8.63 -14.54 -18.94
C GLU A 686 -8.16 -15.88 -19.49
N TRP A 687 -7.81 -16.80 -18.60
CA TRP A 687 -7.38 -18.14 -18.92
C TRP A 687 -8.26 -19.16 -18.22
N LYS A 688 -8.58 -20.22 -18.95
CA LYS A 688 -9.43 -21.30 -18.45
C LYS A 688 -8.86 -22.65 -18.82
N ARG A 689 -8.63 -23.50 -17.82
CA ARG A 689 -8.38 -24.93 -18.03
C ARG A 689 -9.65 -25.61 -18.54
N LEU A 690 -9.50 -26.40 -19.59
CA LEU A 690 -10.60 -27.18 -20.17
C LEU A 690 -10.51 -28.65 -19.81
N ASP A 691 -9.30 -29.20 -19.81
CA ASP A 691 -9.05 -30.58 -19.42
C ASP A 691 -7.70 -30.68 -18.68
N GLY A 692 -7.73 -31.15 -17.44
CA GLY A 692 -6.53 -31.31 -16.60
C GLY A 692 -5.67 -32.51 -16.98
N LEU A 693 -6.27 -33.58 -17.52
CA LEU A 693 -5.54 -34.77 -17.95
C LEU A 693 -4.89 -34.56 -19.32
N LEU A 694 -5.60 -33.91 -20.24
CA LEU A 694 -5.05 -33.58 -21.57
C LEU A 694 -4.18 -32.31 -21.52
N GLY A 695 -4.31 -31.48 -20.49
CA GLY A 695 -3.56 -30.22 -20.39
C GLY A 695 -4.02 -29.18 -21.40
N SER A 696 -5.30 -29.17 -21.77
CA SER A 696 -5.86 -28.20 -22.72
C SER A 696 -6.47 -27.00 -22.01
N SER A 697 -6.34 -25.82 -22.62
CA SER A 697 -6.84 -24.56 -22.08
C SER A 697 -7.26 -23.59 -23.19
N GLU A 698 -8.02 -22.58 -22.82
CA GLU A 698 -8.38 -21.45 -23.68
C GLU A 698 -8.04 -20.13 -23.00
N VAL A 699 -7.81 -19.10 -23.82
CA VAL A 699 -7.56 -17.73 -23.37
C VAL A 699 -8.58 -16.81 -24.04
N SER A 700 -9.26 -15.99 -23.26
CA SER A 700 -10.10 -14.90 -23.77
C SER A 700 -9.38 -13.57 -23.56
N ILE A 701 -9.34 -12.76 -24.61
CA ILE A 701 -8.90 -11.36 -24.55
C ILE A 701 -10.12 -10.49 -24.74
N THR A 702 -10.38 -9.60 -23.80
CA THR A 702 -11.56 -8.74 -23.80
C THR A 702 -11.14 -7.27 -23.65
N TRP A 703 -11.51 -6.44 -24.61
CA TRP A 703 -11.29 -4.99 -24.60
C TRP A 703 -12.61 -4.25 -24.30
N GLU A 704 -12.66 -3.58 -23.16
CA GLU A 704 -13.81 -2.84 -22.63
C GLU A 704 -13.72 -1.35 -23.01
N THR A 705 -14.26 -0.94 -24.16
CA THR A 705 -14.04 0.42 -24.70
C THR A 705 -14.84 1.54 -24.01
N GLY A 706 -15.57 1.23 -22.93
CA GLY A 706 -16.52 2.13 -22.26
C GLY A 706 -16.00 2.87 -21.02
N TRP A 707 -14.73 2.71 -20.65
CA TRP A 707 -14.16 3.39 -19.47
C TRP A 707 -13.87 4.86 -19.76
N GLN A 708 -14.64 5.77 -19.12
CA GLN A 708 -14.66 7.22 -19.43
C GLN A 708 -13.32 7.95 -19.21
N ASP A 709 -12.46 7.44 -18.33
CA ASP A 709 -11.14 8.04 -18.03
C ASP A 709 -9.98 7.14 -18.51
N ALA A 710 -10.27 6.11 -19.31
CA ALA A 710 -9.25 5.37 -20.04
C ALA A 710 -8.77 6.19 -21.25
N LYS A 711 -7.58 5.88 -21.77
CA LYS A 711 -7.03 6.51 -22.98
C LYS A 711 -8.10 6.56 -24.08
N ASP A 712 -8.18 7.68 -24.80
CA ASP A 712 -9.16 7.85 -25.88
C ASP A 712 -9.09 6.70 -26.89
N VAL A 713 -10.24 6.14 -27.21
CA VAL A 713 -10.39 5.12 -28.26
C VAL A 713 -10.61 5.84 -29.58
N GLY A 714 -9.55 6.01 -30.35
CA GLY A 714 -9.65 6.65 -31.67
C GLY A 714 -10.38 5.77 -32.68
N SER A 715 -10.98 6.37 -33.71
CA SER A 715 -11.51 5.60 -34.84
C SER A 715 -10.37 4.90 -35.60
N GLY A 716 -10.68 3.74 -36.21
CA GLY A 716 -9.73 3.00 -37.03
C GLY A 716 -9.98 1.50 -37.10
N THR A 717 -9.03 0.80 -37.70
CA THR A 717 -9.02 -0.67 -37.80
C THR A 717 -8.11 -1.26 -36.74
N TYR A 718 -8.59 -2.28 -36.04
CA TYR A 718 -7.97 -2.90 -34.90
C TYR A 718 -7.96 -4.43 -35.02
N ARG A 719 -7.11 -5.08 -34.22
CA ARG A 719 -7.18 -6.52 -33.92
C ARG A 719 -6.73 -6.80 -32.49
N LEU A 720 -7.19 -7.92 -31.93
CA LEU A 720 -6.71 -8.46 -30.66
C LEU A 720 -5.57 -9.44 -30.92
N SER A 721 -4.53 -9.37 -30.11
CA SER A 721 -3.35 -10.26 -30.19
C SER A 721 -3.08 -10.93 -28.86
N TYR A 722 -2.92 -12.26 -28.90
CA TYR A 722 -2.55 -13.11 -27.76
C TYR A 722 -1.11 -13.60 -27.93
N TYR A 723 -0.27 -13.37 -26.92
CA TYR A 723 1.08 -13.90 -26.81
C TYR A 723 1.12 -14.95 -25.71
N GLY A 724 1.51 -16.18 -26.05
CA GLY A 724 1.51 -17.29 -25.11
C GLY A 724 2.70 -18.22 -25.28
N ASP A 725 2.96 -18.99 -24.24
CA ASP A 725 4.08 -19.92 -24.15
C ASP A 725 3.57 -21.31 -23.75
N SER A 726 3.84 -22.30 -24.60
CA SER A 726 3.38 -23.69 -24.40
C SER A 726 4.49 -24.61 -23.92
N LYS A 727 4.19 -25.48 -22.95
CA LYS A 727 5.14 -26.47 -22.45
C LYS A 727 4.94 -27.81 -23.13
N THR A 728 5.93 -28.22 -23.92
CA THR A 728 5.90 -29.47 -24.69
C THR A 728 5.87 -30.69 -23.76
N PRO A 729 4.98 -31.68 -23.99
CA PRO A 729 5.00 -32.94 -23.25
C PRO A 729 6.36 -33.63 -23.29
N ILE A 730 6.72 -34.31 -22.20
CA ILE A 730 7.97 -35.11 -22.00
C ILE A 730 9.26 -34.27 -21.95
N THR A 731 9.50 -33.40 -22.94
CA THR A 731 10.74 -32.59 -23.02
C THR A 731 10.72 -31.39 -22.09
N GLY A 732 9.53 -30.88 -21.72
CA GLY A 732 9.38 -29.69 -20.90
C GLY A 732 9.81 -28.39 -21.58
N LYS A 733 10.14 -28.41 -22.88
CA LYS A 733 10.55 -27.23 -23.63
C LYS A 733 9.39 -26.24 -23.78
N ILE A 734 9.66 -24.98 -23.47
CA ILE A 734 8.72 -23.86 -23.66
C ILE A 734 8.86 -23.31 -25.08
N ASN A 735 7.74 -23.15 -25.79
CA ASN A 735 7.71 -22.53 -27.12
C ASN A 735 6.65 -21.43 -27.17
N ALA A 736 7.08 -20.23 -27.56
CA ALA A 736 6.22 -19.09 -27.80
C ALA A 736 5.36 -19.28 -29.06
N PHE A 737 4.15 -18.72 -29.03
CA PHE A 737 3.23 -18.66 -30.15
C PHE A 737 2.40 -17.37 -30.09
N THR A 738 1.66 -17.08 -31.17
CA THR A 738 0.80 -15.89 -31.24
C THR A 738 -0.54 -16.25 -31.86
N GLY A 739 -1.63 -15.83 -31.20
CA GLY A 739 -2.99 -15.83 -31.75
C GLY A 739 -3.42 -14.41 -32.13
N ARG A 740 -4.22 -14.25 -33.18
CA ARG A 740 -4.75 -12.95 -33.60
C ARG A 740 -6.19 -13.07 -34.05
N SER A 741 -7.05 -12.15 -33.62
CA SER A 741 -8.43 -12.06 -34.11
C SER A 741 -8.48 -11.63 -35.58
N THR A 742 -9.66 -11.71 -36.20
CA THR A 742 -9.91 -10.96 -37.44
C THR A 742 -9.89 -9.45 -37.19
N GLU A 743 -9.66 -8.67 -38.26
CA GLU A 743 -9.69 -7.21 -38.22
C GLU A 743 -11.12 -6.70 -37.98
N PHE A 744 -11.26 -5.70 -37.11
CA PHE A 744 -12.52 -4.99 -36.88
C PHE A 744 -12.30 -3.48 -36.89
N THR A 745 -13.38 -2.71 -37.00
CA THR A 745 -13.32 -1.24 -36.99
C THR A 745 -14.07 -0.66 -35.80
N ILE A 746 -13.55 0.44 -35.26
CA ILE A 746 -14.25 1.27 -34.27
C ILE A 746 -14.51 2.64 -34.90
N SER A 747 -15.74 3.13 -34.77
CA SER A 747 -16.20 4.42 -35.29
C SER A 747 -16.82 5.30 -34.22
#